data_AF-A0A2E8H907-F1
#
_entry.id   AF-A0A2E8H907-F1
#
_cell.length_a   1.000
_cell.length_b   1.000
_cell.length_c   1.000
_cell.angle_alpha   90.00
_cell.angle_beta   90.00
_cell.angle_gamma   90.00
#
_symmetry.space_group_name_H-M   'P 1'
#
loop_
_entity.id
_entity.type
_entity.pdbx_description
1 polymer ?
#
loop_
_entity_poly.entity_id
_entity_poly.type
_entity_poly.pdbx_seq_one_letter_code
_entity_poly.pdbx_strand_id
1 'polypeptide(L)'
;MWRRPPRPEGEQMALIRIGESLHCHIPSVQVSARRWLTGDTLDREAGQRHLRQLVDSQVAAGADYLDVNVDDFLTDPLVGADGTRKLLAHVLDMIAEFGGVPPCIDSSDPGLLEFGLRHYHEALGGPYTPLINSVTVNRLELLQLRAKLPFAVVGMLLERAGEGSDDQQAGFTDIADASVYHNTARAIFTAAREAGCAADEVFFDPTVGPLGADMVGYTKRTFEGIRLIREDPDMAGAHVVLGLSNCSDGLPRRLSINRAYLRVAMEYGVDAAICDAGQISGENLCDARILKLIRTIATGEATDALTLLVEYAQSQPRSPAPPKRAAIPDPFGAALADPSKRVFVLELAPAEGSMDQIIQFAEQARDTDWIFTITDTPGGNRTPGPDTLALEVARLSERQPIMNLSCKSDDRNALIRRALALYHQGLHHFFAISGDYPTGGRPVFDLDSVSLVMALDTLRRGIGFPDLLPRPGGALEEMRIGAAVSPFKYKEADLIGQYMKAWKKKAAGADFFITQLGYDVAKFQEFKLWMGRAGMADTPVIPMVYFLTPQFLRILNRVHVAGAVIPEDLKRKFQGRLGSKQDVKGGRRMSFGELADHQKRMAVRRAALLSHILLDGLGYKGINLAGISSLDDARAVRDELDSLGGRDWHESWEEYRDADGQRPMDFSPVEDAFYLLPHGDDGLLLDEALLKADRSGYTPVDARMQKLHSRYFEPDKGLNGLLRWMVGGDEEGFRLRAATLFEQAMKTSKLGCEMCGDCRISDLAYLCPEPTAGCAKRLLNGPCAGADLNGGCEVHPERRCYWGRVIEAQLATGDLSALQPLQPPKDFSLAHTSSWRNEVQGSCPEVFDVGRLPDTALPPK
;
A
#
# COMPACT_ATOMS: atom_id res chain seq x y z
N MET A 1 42.35 24.30 -25.15
CA MET A 1 42.72 23.00 -25.76
C MET A 1 41.59 22.04 -25.40
N TRP A 2 40.74 21.73 -26.38
CA TRP A 2 39.60 20.82 -26.26
C TRP A 2 40.02 19.50 -25.60
N ARG A 3 39.29 19.07 -24.58
CA ARG A 3 39.44 17.73 -24.01
C ARG A 3 38.06 17.11 -23.96
N ARG A 4 37.80 16.14 -24.81
CA ARG A 4 36.76 15.15 -24.57
C ARG A 4 37.28 14.20 -23.48
N PRO A 5 36.43 13.59 -22.63
CA PRO A 5 36.88 12.53 -21.74
C PRO A 5 37.60 11.43 -22.56
N PRO A 6 38.78 10.95 -22.13
CA PRO A 6 39.50 9.91 -22.87
C PRO A 6 38.69 8.61 -22.86
N ARG A 7 38.40 8.05 -24.05
CA ARG A 7 37.78 6.74 -24.21
C ARG A 7 38.85 5.63 -24.28
N PRO A 8 38.58 4.42 -23.78
CA PRO A 8 39.48 3.27 -23.98
C PRO A 8 39.65 2.97 -25.48
N GLU A 9 40.89 2.73 -25.91
CA GLU A 9 41.22 2.47 -27.31
C GLU A 9 40.63 1.12 -27.79
N GLY A 10 39.79 1.15 -28.84
CA GLY A 10 39.34 -0.07 -29.55
C GLY A 10 37.86 -0.13 -29.97
N GLU A 11 36.99 0.80 -29.57
CA GLU A 11 35.57 0.75 -29.92
C GLU A 11 35.24 1.42 -31.28
N GLN A 12 34.72 0.64 -32.23
CA GLN A 12 34.05 1.14 -33.45
C GLN A 12 32.89 2.06 -33.08
N MET A 13 32.82 3.25 -33.68
CA MET A 13 31.76 4.28 -33.56
C MET A 13 30.80 4.09 -32.38
N ALA A 14 31.32 4.27 -31.16
CA ALA A 14 30.54 4.16 -29.94
C ALA A 14 29.57 5.35 -29.83
N LEU A 15 28.28 5.03 -29.79
CA LEU A 15 27.15 5.93 -29.54
C LEU A 15 27.50 6.96 -28.45
N ILE A 16 27.25 8.23 -28.71
CA ILE A 16 27.35 9.30 -27.71
C ILE A 16 26.11 9.24 -26.82
N ARG A 17 26.30 8.91 -25.54
CA ARG A 17 25.20 8.75 -24.58
C ARG A 17 25.06 10.01 -23.76
N ILE A 18 23.91 10.66 -23.88
CA ILE A 18 23.54 11.82 -23.08
C ILE A 18 22.52 11.31 -22.06
N GLY A 19 22.85 11.37 -20.77
CA GLY A 19 21.98 10.87 -19.70
C GLY A 19 20.76 11.77 -19.50
N GLU A 20 19.55 11.21 -19.56
CA GLU A 20 18.28 11.97 -19.52
C GLU A 20 17.67 12.14 -18.11
N SER A 21 18.25 11.52 -17.08
CA SER A 21 17.55 11.38 -15.78
C SER A 21 17.52 12.65 -14.93
N LEU A 22 18.21 13.73 -15.32
CA LEU A 22 18.23 15.03 -14.61
C LEU A 22 17.26 16.04 -15.25
N HIS A 23 16.06 15.57 -15.60
CA HIS A 23 15.03 16.37 -16.25
C HIS A 23 13.82 16.57 -15.35
N CYS A 24 13.46 17.83 -15.06
CA CYS A 24 12.39 18.15 -14.12
C CYS A 24 10.97 17.78 -14.58
N HIS A 25 10.73 17.48 -15.86
CA HIS A 25 9.46 16.92 -16.31
C HIS A 25 9.22 15.51 -15.74
N ILE A 26 10.26 14.81 -15.30
CA ILE A 26 10.14 13.51 -14.64
C ILE A 26 9.63 13.76 -13.20
N PRO A 27 8.44 13.25 -12.81
CA PRO A 27 7.80 13.63 -11.54
C PRO A 27 8.67 13.42 -10.31
N SER A 28 9.44 12.32 -10.25
CA SER A 28 10.33 12.06 -9.12
C SER A 28 11.50 13.04 -9.03
N VAL A 29 12.01 13.51 -10.17
CA VAL A 29 13.10 14.49 -10.25
C VAL A 29 12.55 15.86 -9.88
N GLN A 30 11.37 16.22 -10.43
CA GLN A 30 10.64 17.44 -10.08
C GLN A 30 10.43 17.58 -8.56
N VAL A 31 9.94 16.50 -7.93
CA VAL A 31 9.71 16.47 -6.47
C VAL A 31 11.01 16.65 -5.71
N SER A 32 12.10 16.00 -6.13
CA SER A 32 13.41 16.14 -5.47
C SER A 32 14.04 17.51 -5.66
N ALA A 33 13.94 18.08 -6.85
CA ALA A 33 14.36 19.44 -7.17
C ALA A 33 13.58 20.46 -6.34
N ARG A 34 12.25 20.31 -6.25
CA ARG A 34 11.40 21.16 -5.41
C ARG A 34 11.75 21.02 -3.93
N ARG A 35 11.91 19.80 -3.42
CA ARG A 35 12.35 19.55 -2.03
C ARG A 35 13.70 20.21 -1.73
N TRP A 36 14.63 20.16 -2.67
CA TRP A 36 15.93 20.81 -2.53
C TRP A 36 15.84 22.34 -2.55
N LEU A 37 15.03 22.92 -3.43
CA LEU A 37 14.84 24.36 -3.52
C LEU A 37 14.09 24.93 -2.31
N THR A 38 12.97 24.30 -1.97
CA THR A 38 11.88 24.89 -1.17
C THR A 38 11.63 24.19 0.16
N GLY A 39 12.17 22.97 0.32
CA GLY A 39 11.95 22.13 1.49
C GLY A 39 12.74 22.58 2.72
N ASP A 40 12.39 21.99 3.87
CA ASP A 40 13.14 22.11 5.12
C ASP A 40 14.48 21.35 5.07
N THR A 41 15.23 21.31 6.17
CA THR A 41 16.53 20.65 6.21
C THR A 41 16.48 19.18 5.76
N LEU A 42 15.45 18.43 6.17
CA LEU A 42 15.34 17.00 5.85
C LEU A 42 14.92 16.78 4.40
N ASP A 43 14.00 17.60 3.91
CA ASP A 43 13.59 17.58 2.50
C ASP A 43 14.73 17.98 1.58
N ARG A 44 15.51 19.00 1.95
CA ARG A 44 16.71 19.40 1.21
C ARG A 44 17.72 18.27 1.15
N GLU A 45 17.98 17.58 2.26
CA GLU A 45 18.86 16.42 2.28
C GLU A 45 18.31 15.25 1.44
N ALA A 46 17.00 15.01 1.46
CA ALA A 46 16.37 13.95 0.67
C ALA A 46 16.41 14.26 -0.84
N GLY A 47 16.09 15.49 -1.23
CA GLY A 47 16.21 16.00 -2.60
C GLY A 47 17.66 15.95 -3.07
N GLN A 48 18.60 16.44 -2.26
CA GLN A 48 20.04 16.38 -2.50
C GLN A 48 20.50 14.95 -2.76
N ARG A 49 20.10 14.00 -1.89
CA ARG A 49 20.52 12.59 -1.99
C ARG A 49 20.04 11.96 -3.28
N HIS A 50 18.79 12.22 -3.67
CA HIS A 50 18.23 11.67 -4.91
C HIS A 50 18.89 12.28 -6.14
N LEU A 51 19.02 13.62 -6.23
CA LEU A 51 19.69 14.28 -7.35
C LEU A 51 21.15 13.82 -7.50
N ARG A 52 21.87 13.71 -6.37
CA ARG A 52 23.25 13.19 -6.34
C ARG A 52 23.33 11.75 -6.83
N GLN A 53 22.37 10.90 -6.46
CA GLN A 53 22.28 9.51 -6.93
C GLN A 53 22.01 9.42 -8.44
N LEU A 54 21.19 10.33 -8.99
CA LEU A 54 20.93 10.39 -10.43
C LEU A 54 22.19 10.81 -11.21
N VAL A 55 22.98 11.75 -10.69
CA VAL A 55 24.29 12.07 -11.27
C VAL A 55 25.21 10.84 -11.21
N ASP A 56 25.40 10.25 -10.02
CA ASP A 56 26.29 9.11 -9.80
C ASP A 56 25.96 7.91 -10.70
N SER A 57 24.69 7.53 -10.77
CA SER A 57 24.25 6.36 -11.56
C SER A 57 24.47 6.54 -13.05
N GLN A 58 24.27 7.74 -13.60
CA GLN A 58 24.48 8.02 -15.02
C GLN A 58 25.97 8.11 -15.37
N VAL A 59 26.78 8.70 -14.50
CA VAL A 59 28.25 8.71 -14.63
C VAL A 59 28.78 7.27 -14.57
N ALA A 60 28.32 6.48 -13.60
CA ALA A 60 28.71 5.07 -13.45
C ALA A 60 28.27 4.20 -14.65
N ALA A 61 27.15 4.54 -15.30
CA ALA A 61 26.70 3.91 -16.53
C ALA A 61 27.52 4.33 -17.78
N GLY A 62 28.42 5.30 -17.63
CA GLY A 62 29.31 5.79 -18.68
C GLY A 62 28.66 6.79 -19.63
N ALA A 63 27.77 7.64 -19.14
CA ALA A 63 27.25 8.77 -19.91
C ALA A 63 28.40 9.70 -20.38
N ASP A 64 28.34 10.14 -21.65
CA ASP A 64 29.28 11.10 -22.24
C ASP A 64 28.92 12.56 -21.92
N TYR A 65 27.63 12.83 -21.69
CA TYR A 65 27.07 14.09 -21.21
C TYR A 65 25.92 13.81 -20.23
N LEU A 66 25.59 14.77 -19.37
CA LEU A 66 24.41 14.71 -18.52
C LEU A 66 23.45 15.84 -18.89
N ASP A 67 22.28 15.50 -19.43
CA ASP A 67 21.23 16.45 -19.78
C ASP A 67 20.54 16.98 -18.53
N VAL A 68 20.55 18.31 -18.36
CA VAL A 68 20.00 19.01 -17.19
C VAL A 68 18.94 19.97 -17.67
N ASN A 69 17.68 19.60 -17.43
CA ASN A 69 16.52 20.43 -17.75
C ASN A 69 15.76 20.78 -16.47
N VAL A 70 15.59 22.08 -16.23
CA VAL A 70 14.90 22.62 -15.05
C VAL A 70 13.74 23.55 -15.42
N ASP A 71 13.30 23.55 -16.67
CA ASP A 71 12.37 24.52 -17.24
C ASP A 71 11.01 24.57 -16.54
N ASP A 72 10.55 23.45 -15.97
CA ASP A 72 9.31 23.37 -15.17
C ASP A 72 9.21 24.44 -14.10
N PHE A 73 10.36 24.94 -13.62
CA PHE A 73 10.42 25.93 -12.57
C PHE A 73 10.46 27.38 -13.05
N LEU A 74 10.65 27.64 -14.35
CA LEU A 74 10.74 29.00 -14.90
C LEU A 74 9.45 29.79 -14.65
N THR A 75 8.32 29.15 -14.90
CA THR A 75 6.98 29.71 -14.68
C THR A 75 6.34 29.25 -13.38
N ASP A 76 7.08 28.48 -12.58
CA ASP A 76 6.58 27.99 -11.31
C ASP A 76 6.42 29.16 -10.32
N PRO A 77 5.23 29.32 -9.72
CA PRO A 77 4.93 30.48 -8.89
C PRO A 77 5.75 30.55 -7.59
N LEU A 78 6.24 29.40 -7.11
CA LEU A 78 7.03 29.27 -5.88
C LEU A 78 8.52 29.52 -6.14
N VAL A 79 9.03 28.98 -7.24
CA VAL A 79 10.46 28.96 -7.56
C VAL A 79 10.87 30.13 -8.44
N GLY A 80 10.13 30.36 -9.53
CA GLY A 80 10.41 31.39 -10.54
C GLY A 80 11.80 31.30 -11.19
N ALA A 81 12.13 32.31 -11.98
CA ALA A 81 13.40 32.38 -12.72
C ALA A 81 14.64 32.32 -11.80
N ASP A 82 14.62 33.02 -10.66
CA ASP A 82 15.76 33.05 -9.74
C ASP A 82 15.99 31.70 -9.05
N GLY A 83 14.92 31.02 -8.62
CA GLY A 83 15.02 29.68 -8.05
C GLY A 83 15.45 28.65 -9.11
N THR A 84 14.98 28.81 -10.34
CA THR A 84 15.39 27.95 -11.48
C THR A 84 16.88 28.07 -11.74
N ARG A 85 17.42 29.30 -11.77
CA ARG A 85 18.86 29.55 -11.88
C ARG A 85 19.65 28.93 -10.73
N LYS A 86 19.16 29.03 -9.49
CA LYS A 86 19.80 28.39 -8.32
C LYS A 86 19.83 26.87 -8.46
N LEU A 87 18.74 26.25 -8.90
CA LEU A 87 18.68 24.81 -9.11
C LEU A 87 19.64 24.38 -10.22
N LEU A 88 19.65 25.07 -11.35
CA LEU A 88 20.56 24.80 -12.45
C LEU A 88 22.02 24.88 -11.97
N ALA A 89 22.39 25.99 -11.32
CA ALA A 89 23.73 26.16 -10.75
C ALA A 89 24.11 25.01 -9.81
N HIS A 90 23.21 24.62 -8.92
CA HIS A 90 23.45 23.52 -7.98
C HIS A 90 23.61 22.15 -8.64
N VAL A 91 22.81 21.83 -9.65
CA VAL A 91 22.98 20.59 -10.40
C VAL A 91 24.29 20.60 -11.17
N LEU A 92 24.69 21.74 -11.75
CA LEU A 92 25.99 21.90 -12.39
C LEU A 92 27.15 21.76 -11.41
N ASP A 93 27.04 22.31 -10.20
CA ASP A 93 28.02 22.14 -9.12
C ASP A 93 28.19 20.66 -8.77
N MET A 94 27.06 19.94 -8.60
CA MET A 94 27.09 18.49 -8.36
C MET A 94 27.79 17.74 -9.49
N ILE A 95 27.47 18.01 -10.75
CA ILE A 95 28.12 17.36 -11.90
C ILE A 95 29.64 17.62 -11.88
N ALA A 96 30.06 18.84 -11.58
CA ALA A 96 31.47 19.19 -11.48
C ALA A 96 32.19 18.48 -10.31
N GLU A 97 31.51 18.26 -9.17
CA GLU A 97 32.05 17.49 -8.04
C GLU A 97 32.38 16.05 -8.40
N PHE A 98 31.55 15.37 -9.19
CA PHE A 98 31.81 13.99 -9.62
C PHE A 98 32.98 13.92 -10.60
N GLY A 99 33.12 14.94 -11.45
CA GLY A 99 34.16 15.02 -12.46
C GLY A 99 33.98 14.02 -13.60
N GLY A 100 34.70 14.25 -14.71
CA GLY A 100 34.79 13.29 -15.81
C GLY A 100 33.69 13.37 -16.88
N VAL A 101 32.55 14.03 -16.64
CA VAL A 101 31.45 14.16 -17.61
C VAL A 101 30.96 15.63 -17.70
N PRO A 102 30.94 16.26 -18.89
CA PRO A 102 30.37 17.61 -19.08
C PRO A 102 28.83 17.63 -19.01
N PRO A 103 28.23 18.76 -18.58
CA PRO A 103 26.78 18.93 -18.63
C PRO A 103 26.30 19.20 -20.07
N CYS A 104 25.08 18.77 -20.36
CA CYS A 104 24.24 19.24 -21.44
C CYS A 104 23.16 20.14 -20.81
N ILE A 105 23.27 21.45 -21.04
CA ILE A 105 22.37 22.45 -20.44
C ILE A 105 21.14 22.54 -21.33
N ASP A 106 20.01 22.05 -20.84
CA ASP A 106 18.76 21.93 -21.60
C ASP A 106 17.71 22.95 -21.13
N SER A 107 17.33 23.85 -22.03
CA SER A 107 16.30 24.85 -21.78
C SER A 107 15.75 25.46 -23.07
N SER A 108 14.46 25.79 -23.01
CA SER A 108 13.76 26.62 -23.99
C SER A 108 14.00 28.12 -23.82
N ASP A 109 14.55 28.56 -22.67
CA ASP A 109 14.86 29.96 -22.35
C ASP A 109 16.34 30.29 -22.65
N PRO A 110 16.62 31.19 -23.62
CA PRO A 110 18.00 31.59 -23.94
C PRO A 110 18.75 32.21 -22.76
N GLY A 111 18.03 32.89 -21.86
CA GLY A 111 18.63 33.50 -20.66
C GLY A 111 19.14 32.46 -19.67
N LEU A 112 18.45 31.33 -19.53
CA LEU A 112 18.86 30.21 -18.68
C LEU A 112 20.05 29.46 -19.29
N LEU A 113 20.08 29.28 -20.62
CA LEU A 113 21.24 28.72 -21.33
C LEU A 113 22.50 29.57 -21.13
N GLU A 114 22.41 30.90 -21.30
CA GLU A 114 23.53 31.81 -21.05
C GLU A 114 23.98 31.73 -19.58
N PHE A 115 23.04 31.75 -18.63
CA PHE A 115 23.35 31.65 -17.21
C PHE A 115 24.11 30.36 -16.88
N GLY A 116 23.63 29.22 -17.36
CA GLY A 116 24.27 27.93 -17.12
C GLY A 116 25.69 27.86 -17.70
N LEU A 117 25.90 28.37 -18.93
CA LEU A 117 27.22 28.43 -19.56
C LEU A 117 28.21 29.29 -18.76
N ARG A 118 27.77 30.47 -18.31
CA ARG A 118 28.60 31.35 -17.47
C ARG A 118 28.95 30.69 -16.16
N HIS A 119 27.97 30.09 -15.48
CA HIS A 119 28.21 29.37 -14.23
C HIS A 119 29.23 28.26 -14.40
N TYR A 120 29.08 27.43 -15.44
CA TYR A 120 30.00 26.33 -15.71
C TYR A 120 31.44 26.78 -16.05
N HIS A 121 31.61 27.81 -16.87
CA HIS A 121 32.95 28.27 -17.25
C HIS A 121 33.60 29.20 -16.23
N GLU A 122 32.86 30.20 -15.76
CA GLU A 122 33.40 31.30 -14.95
C GLU A 122 33.45 30.92 -13.46
N ALA A 123 32.45 30.22 -12.93
CA ALA A 123 32.41 29.84 -11.52
C ALA A 123 33.09 28.49 -11.25
N LEU A 124 32.87 27.49 -12.10
CA LEU A 124 33.38 26.13 -11.90
C LEU A 124 34.70 25.85 -12.62
N GLY A 125 35.12 26.69 -13.57
CA GLY A 125 36.33 26.46 -14.37
C GLY A 125 36.26 25.17 -15.18
N GLY A 126 35.06 24.79 -15.64
CA GLY A 126 34.75 23.51 -16.28
C GLY A 126 35.83 23.05 -17.28
N PRO A 127 36.48 21.89 -17.06
CA PRO A 127 37.64 21.47 -17.86
C PRO A 127 37.27 20.87 -19.22
N TYR A 128 35.99 20.59 -19.43
CA TYR A 128 35.43 19.95 -20.62
C TYR A 128 34.47 20.89 -21.33
N THR A 129 34.21 20.67 -22.61
CA THR A 129 33.28 21.49 -23.39
C THR A 129 31.83 21.07 -23.04
N PRO A 130 30.98 21.95 -22.48
CA PRO A 130 29.58 21.65 -22.23
C PRO A 130 28.81 21.60 -23.55
N LEU A 131 27.67 20.93 -23.53
CA LEU A 131 26.68 20.92 -24.61
C LEU A 131 25.52 21.85 -24.25
N ILE A 132 24.96 22.56 -25.21
CA ILE A 132 23.69 23.29 -25.04
C ILE A 132 22.58 22.64 -25.86
N ASN A 133 21.41 22.51 -25.24
CA ASN A 133 20.20 21.97 -25.82
C ASN A 133 19.08 23.02 -25.63
N SER A 134 18.64 23.76 -26.63
CA SER A 134 19.06 23.74 -28.04
C SER A 134 18.97 25.14 -28.66
N VAL A 135 19.48 25.27 -29.89
CA VAL A 135 19.19 26.40 -30.78
C VAL A 135 18.20 25.98 -31.87
N THR A 136 17.44 26.93 -32.40
CA THR A 136 16.58 26.73 -33.56
C THR A 136 17.00 27.66 -34.69
N VAL A 137 16.61 27.37 -35.93
CA VAL A 137 17.00 28.18 -37.11
C VAL A 137 16.53 29.64 -37.00
N ASN A 138 15.45 29.91 -36.25
CA ASN A 138 14.95 31.27 -36.02
C ASN A 138 15.53 31.92 -34.74
N ARG A 139 16.28 31.19 -33.92
CA ARG A 139 16.85 31.66 -32.64
C ARG A 139 18.33 31.30 -32.54
N LEU A 140 19.13 31.84 -33.47
CA LEU A 140 20.57 31.56 -33.58
C LEU A 140 21.46 32.52 -32.76
N GLU A 141 20.89 33.55 -32.14
CA GLU A 141 21.64 34.61 -31.43
C GLU A 141 22.56 34.07 -30.32
N LEU A 142 22.15 32.99 -29.65
CA LEU A 142 22.92 32.34 -28.59
C LEU A 142 24.30 31.85 -29.05
N LEU A 143 24.46 31.53 -30.34
CA LEU A 143 25.74 31.11 -30.92
C LEU A 143 26.83 32.19 -30.78
N GLN A 144 26.47 33.46 -30.69
CA GLN A 144 27.44 34.56 -30.51
C GLN A 144 28.21 34.44 -29.19
N LEU A 145 27.66 33.76 -28.18
CA LEU A 145 28.36 33.52 -26.91
C LEU A 145 29.59 32.63 -27.08
N ARG A 146 29.68 31.84 -28.16
CA ARG A 146 30.80 30.94 -28.45
C ARG A 146 32.15 31.65 -28.49
N ALA A 147 32.17 32.93 -28.88
CA ALA A 147 33.39 33.74 -28.89
C ALA A 147 34.00 33.97 -27.50
N LYS A 148 33.20 33.83 -26.43
CA LYS A 148 33.62 34.05 -25.03
C LYS A 148 33.55 32.78 -24.20
N LEU A 149 32.58 31.91 -24.48
CA LEU A 149 32.24 30.71 -23.72
C LEU A 149 32.23 29.50 -24.66
N PRO A 150 33.24 28.61 -24.63
CA PRO A 150 33.30 27.47 -25.54
C PRO A 150 32.26 26.38 -25.21
N PHE A 151 31.22 26.20 -26.04
CA PHE A 151 30.27 25.07 -25.97
C PHE A 151 30.08 24.32 -27.30
N ALA A 152 29.59 23.08 -27.23
CA ALA A 152 28.99 22.34 -28.35
C ALA A 152 27.47 22.59 -28.37
N VAL A 153 26.79 22.37 -29.50
CA VAL A 153 25.40 22.80 -29.70
C VAL A 153 24.51 21.70 -30.29
N VAL A 154 23.31 21.54 -29.73
CA VAL A 154 22.18 20.83 -30.34
C VAL A 154 21.32 21.82 -31.12
N GLY A 155 21.12 21.55 -32.40
CA GLY A 155 20.20 22.28 -33.29
C GLY A 155 18.92 21.49 -33.52
N MET A 156 17.78 22.01 -33.07
CA MET A 156 16.47 21.37 -33.32
C MET A 156 15.93 21.67 -34.71
N LEU A 157 15.37 20.64 -35.36
CA LEU A 157 14.93 20.69 -36.76
C LEU A 157 13.40 20.75 -36.95
N LEU A 158 12.67 21.28 -35.97
CA LEU A 158 11.20 21.43 -36.05
C LEU A 158 10.74 22.68 -36.82
N GLU A 159 11.62 23.65 -37.02
CA GLU A 159 11.30 24.93 -37.66
C GLU A 159 11.79 24.96 -39.12
N ARG A 160 11.06 25.65 -40.02
CA ARG A 160 11.44 25.79 -41.44
C ARG A 160 12.42 26.94 -41.65
N ALA A 161 13.45 26.72 -42.48
CA ALA A 161 14.36 27.77 -42.93
C ALA A 161 13.76 28.58 -44.11
N GLY A 162 13.55 29.90 -43.94
CA GLY A 162 13.13 30.82 -45.02
C GLY A 162 12.27 32.01 -44.56
N GLU A 163 12.36 33.15 -45.25
CA GLU A 163 11.65 34.40 -44.93
C GLU A 163 10.13 34.26 -45.10
N GLY A 164 9.34 34.50 -44.03
CA GLY A 164 7.90 34.78 -44.15
C GLY A 164 6.93 34.14 -43.15
N SER A 165 7.32 33.70 -41.96
CA SER A 165 6.34 33.33 -40.92
C SER A 165 6.64 34.01 -39.58
N ASP A 166 6.18 35.25 -39.45
CA ASP A 166 5.88 35.80 -38.14
C ASP A 166 4.85 34.86 -37.45
N ASP A 167 5.18 34.40 -36.24
CA ASP A 167 4.27 33.78 -35.26
C ASP A 167 3.56 32.45 -35.58
N GLN A 168 4.13 31.55 -36.38
CA GLN A 168 3.65 30.16 -36.41
C GLN A 168 4.77 29.16 -36.14
N GLN A 169 4.79 28.65 -34.90
CA GLN A 169 5.42 27.37 -34.56
C GLN A 169 4.85 26.33 -35.54
N ALA A 170 5.66 25.86 -36.49
CA ALA A 170 5.26 24.75 -37.35
C ALA A 170 4.95 23.57 -36.42
N GLY A 171 3.70 23.11 -36.42
CA GLY A 171 3.32 21.96 -35.62
C GLY A 171 4.05 20.72 -36.14
N PHE A 172 4.11 19.67 -35.33
CA PHE A 172 4.63 18.36 -35.74
C PHE A 172 4.02 17.83 -37.05
N THR A 173 2.82 18.32 -37.41
CA THR A 173 2.06 18.02 -38.63
C THR A 173 2.49 18.79 -39.87
N ASP A 174 3.26 19.87 -39.73
CA ASP A 174 3.59 20.81 -40.83
C ASP A 174 4.96 20.53 -41.49
N ILE A 175 5.72 19.54 -41.01
CA ILE A 175 6.97 19.09 -41.65
C ILE A 175 6.61 18.21 -42.85
N ALA A 176 6.42 18.84 -44.01
CA ALA A 176 5.85 18.19 -45.19
C ALA A 176 6.80 17.20 -45.91
N ASP A 177 8.12 17.29 -45.72
CA ASP A 177 9.12 16.56 -46.53
C ASP A 177 10.43 16.35 -45.74
N ALA A 178 11.12 15.22 -45.97
CA ALA A 178 12.43 14.90 -45.39
C ALA A 178 13.52 15.96 -45.70
N SER A 179 13.40 16.65 -46.84
CA SER A 179 14.28 17.76 -47.25
C SER A 179 14.20 18.98 -46.33
N VAL A 180 13.12 19.14 -45.55
CA VAL A 180 13.01 20.21 -44.55
C VAL A 180 14.05 20.01 -43.44
N TYR A 181 14.18 18.79 -42.91
CA TYR A 181 15.20 18.45 -41.91
C TYR A 181 16.61 18.79 -42.42
N HIS A 182 16.91 18.40 -43.67
CA HIS A 182 18.20 18.66 -44.31
C HIS A 182 18.51 20.16 -44.46
N ASN A 183 17.55 20.93 -44.99
CA ASN A 183 17.74 22.37 -45.22
C ASN A 183 17.87 23.14 -43.90
N THR A 184 17.07 22.81 -42.89
CA THR A 184 17.17 23.41 -41.55
C THR A 184 18.50 23.05 -40.89
N ALA A 185 18.96 21.80 -41.00
CA ALA A 185 20.26 21.37 -40.49
C ALA A 185 21.40 22.16 -41.16
N ARG A 186 21.38 22.34 -42.49
CA ARG A 186 22.40 23.11 -43.22
C ARG A 186 22.44 24.58 -42.79
N ALA A 187 21.29 25.19 -42.54
CA ALA A 187 21.21 26.57 -42.06
C ALA A 187 21.83 26.72 -40.66
N ILE A 188 21.46 25.84 -39.72
CA ILE A 188 22.03 25.84 -38.36
C ILE A 188 23.53 25.52 -38.40
N PHE A 189 23.95 24.57 -39.23
CA PHE A 189 25.36 24.20 -39.39
C PHE A 189 26.20 25.40 -39.83
N THR A 190 25.75 26.10 -40.87
CA THR A 190 26.47 27.28 -41.41
C THR A 190 26.66 28.34 -40.32
N ALA A 191 25.58 28.67 -39.60
CA ALA A 191 25.63 29.64 -38.50
C ALA A 191 26.55 29.18 -37.35
N ALA A 192 26.51 27.90 -36.97
CA ALA A 192 27.38 27.34 -35.94
C ALA A 192 28.86 27.38 -36.34
N ARG A 193 29.17 27.07 -37.61
CA ARG A 193 30.53 27.14 -38.16
C ARG A 193 31.05 28.59 -38.19
N GLU A 194 30.23 29.55 -38.59
CA GLU A 194 30.55 30.98 -38.57
C GLU A 194 30.79 31.50 -37.15
N ALA A 195 30.04 30.99 -36.16
CA ALA A 195 30.24 31.29 -34.74
C ALA A 195 31.48 30.61 -34.11
N GLY A 196 32.14 29.70 -34.84
CA GLY A 196 33.38 29.05 -34.40
C GLY A 196 33.20 27.68 -33.72
N CYS A 197 32.05 27.02 -33.87
CA CYS A 197 31.90 25.60 -33.50
C CYS A 197 32.58 24.71 -34.53
N ALA A 198 33.34 23.70 -34.11
CA ALA A 198 33.85 22.63 -34.96
C ALA A 198 32.70 21.75 -35.49
N ALA A 199 32.93 20.99 -36.57
CA ALA A 199 31.88 20.14 -37.14
C ALA A 199 31.39 19.08 -36.13
N ASP A 200 32.32 18.48 -35.37
CA ASP A 200 32.07 17.50 -34.31
C ASP A 200 31.54 18.12 -33.00
N GLU A 201 31.31 19.43 -32.97
CA GLU A 201 30.63 20.14 -31.89
C GLU A 201 29.17 20.49 -32.24
N VAL A 202 28.67 20.07 -33.40
CA VAL A 202 27.30 20.32 -33.85
C VAL A 202 26.51 19.02 -33.85
N PHE A 203 25.39 19.01 -33.13
CA PHE A 203 24.44 17.91 -33.02
C PHE A 203 23.10 18.34 -33.62
N PHE A 204 22.48 17.51 -34.45
CA PHE A 204 21.13 17.78 -34.97
C PHE A 204 20.10 16.90 -34.30
N ASP A 205 19.04 17.51 -33.76
CA ASP A 205 17.88 16.78 -33.24
C ASP A 205 16.69 16.93 -34.21
N PRO A 206 16.31 15.86 -34.93
CA PRO A 206 15.17 15.88 -35.83
C PRO A 206 13.82 15.82 -35.11
N THR A 207 13.82 15.72 -33.77
CA THR A 207 12.69 15.52 -32.87
C THR A 207 11.92 14.23 -33.17
N VAL A 208 11.99 13.31 -32.21
CA VAL A 208 11.27 12.04 -32.28
C VAL A 208 9.89 12.19 -31.63
N GLY A 209 8.82 11.94 -32.40
CA GLY A 209 7.46 11.84 -31.87
C GLY A 209 7.10 10.43 -31.37
N PRO A 210 5.99 10.30 -30.62
CA PRO A 210 5.52 9.02 -30.10
C PRO A 210 4.89 8.14 -31.18
N LEU A 211 5.42 6.92 -31.36
CA LEU A 211 4.98 6.00 -32.43
C LEU A 211 3.47 5.70 -32.38
N GLY A 212 2.88 5.74 -31.19
CA GLY A 212 1.44 5.56 -30.97
C GLY A 212 0.56 6.68 -31.54
N ALA A 213 1.14 7.81 -31.93
CA ALA A 213 0.45 8.93 -32.57
C ALA A 213 0.85 9.11 -34.05
N ASP A 214 1.70 8.23 -34.60
CA ASP A 214 2.15 8.32 -36.00
C ASP A 214 1.08 7.83 -36.97
N MET A 215 0.16 8.73 -37.34
CA MET A 215 -0.90 8.46 -38.31
C MET A 215 -0.54 8.88 -39.74
N VAL A 216 0.58 9.58 -39.93
CA VAL A 216 0.92 10.25 -41.21
C VAL A 216 2.33 9.95 -41.69
N GLY A 217 3.01 8.98 -41.09
CA GLY A 217 4.37 8.56 -41.46
C GLY A 217 5.43 9.61 -41.12
N TYR A 218 5.35 10.25 -39.96
CA TYR A 218 6.40 11.19 -39.53
C TYR A 218 7.70 10.43 -39.24
N THR A 219 7.64 9.23 -38.65
CA THR A 219 8.82 8.47 -38.22
C THR A 219 9.70 8.13 -39.41
N LYS A 220 9.07 7.75 -40.53
CA LYS A 220 9.76 7.52 -41.80
C LYS A 220 10.46 8.79 -42.29
N ARG A 221 9.75 9.92 -42.32
CA ARG A 221 10.32 11.21 -42.76
C ARG A 221 11.49 11.64 -41.88
N THR A 222 11.40 11.42 -40.57
CA THR A 222 12.51 11.62 -39.62
C THR A 222 13.72 10.77 -40.01
N PHE A 223 13.56 9.46 -40.25
CA PHE A 223 14.67 8.60 -40.68
C PHE A 223 15.27 8.99 -42.03
N GLU A 224 14.44 9.36 -43.01
CA GLU A 224 14.92 9.86 -44.29
C GLU A 224 15.69 11.18 -44.15
N GLY A 225 15.21 12.11 -43.29
CA GLY A 225 15.90 13.35 -42.96
C GLY A 225 17.27 13.12 -42.31
N ILE A 226 17.34 12.19 -41.35
CA ILE A 226 18.60 11.74 -40.73
C ILE A 226 19.59 11.25 -41.80
N ARG A 227 19.13 10.42 -42.74
CA ARG A 227 19.96 9.90 -43.82
C ARG A 227 20.48 11.02 -44.73
N LEU A 228 19.62 11.97 -45.11
CA LEU A 228 20.02 13.11 -45.93
C LEU A 228 21.08 13.99 -45.25
N ILE A 229 20.93 14.24 -43.95
CA ILE A 229 21.93 14.98 -43.15
C ILE A 229 23.25 14.22 -43.14
N ARG A 230 23.21 12.89 -42.96
CA ARG A 230 24.42 12.07 -42.87
C ARG A 230 25.17 11.93 -44.21
N GLU A 231 24.45 11.95 -45.32
CA GLU A 231 25.01 11.85 -46.68
C GLU A 231 25.56 13.18 -47.20
N ASP A 232 25.26 14.31 -46.54
CA ASP A 232 25.75 15.63 -46.95
C ASP A 232 27.25 15.78 -46.64
N PRO A 233 28.11 15.97 -47.66
CA PRO A 233 29.55 16.13 -47.46
C PRO A 233 29.92 17.44 -46.75
N ASP A 234 29.09 18.48 -46.83
CA ASP A 234 29.37 19.77 -46.19
C ASP A 234 29.15 19.71 -44.68
N MET A 235 28.25 18.84 -44.22
CA MET A 235 27.99 18.58 -42.80
C MET A 235 28.77 17.37 -42.26
N ALA A 236 29.76 16.88 -43.01
CA ALA A 236 30.58 15.75 -42.60
C ALA A 236 31.29 16.04 -41.26
N GLY A 237 31.10 15.14 -40.31
CA GLY A 237 31.65 15.25 -38.95
C GLY A 237 30.64 15.77 -37.92
N ALA A 238 29.49 16.31 -38.33
CA ALA A 238 28.39 16.61 -37.42
C ALA A 238 27.70 15.34 -36.91
N HIS A 239 27.07 15.47 -35.75
CA HIS A 239 26.37 14.40 -35.06
C HIS A 239 24.85 14.52 -35.25
N VAL A 240 24.15 13.39 -35.12
CA VAL A 240 22.68 13.36 -35.08
C VAL A 240 22.24 12.71 -33.77
N VAL A 241 21.48 13.46 -32.97
CA VAL A 241 21.02 13.11 -31.63
C VAL A 241 19.51 12.86 -31.62
N LEU A 242 19.03 11.97 -30.77
CA LEU A 242 17.61 11.73 -30.53
C LEU A 242 17.25 11.85 -29.06
N GLY A 243 16.15 12.55 -28.74
CA GLY A 243 15.36 12.31 -27.52
C GLY A 243 14.70 10.93 -27.58
N LEU A 244 15.40 9.87 -27.16
CA LEU A 244 15.02 8.49 -27.48
C LEU A 244 13.69 8.08 -26.82
N SER A 245 13.49 8.47 -25.56
CA SER A 245 12.33 8.04 -24.77
C SER A 245 10.99 8.57 -25.29
N ASN A 246 11.01 9.58 -26.16
CA ASN A 246 9.81 10.14 -26.80
C ASN A 246 9.17 9.17 -27.80
N CYS A 247 9.94 8.28 -28.44
CA CYS A 247 9.39 7.33 -29.42
C CYS A 247 8.37 6.35 -28.82
N SER A 248 8.51 6.06 -27.52
CA SER A 248 7.71 5.05 -26.82
C SER A 248 6.72 5.65 -25.84
N ASP A 249 6.51 6.97 -25.86
CA ASP A 249 5.56 7.59 -24.95
C ASP A 249 4.14 7.05 -25.17
N GLY A 250 3.44 6.79 -24.06
CA GLY A 250 2.13 6.12 -24.07
C GLY A 250 2.10 4.64 -24.47
N LEU A 251 3.23 4.01 -24.83
CA LEU A 251 3.27 2.62 -25.31
C LEU A 251 3.76 1.60 -24.26
N PRO A 252 3.24 0.36 -24.26
CA PRO A 252 3.78 -0.71 -23.42
C PRO A 252 5.15 -1.18 -23.91
N ARG A 253 5.93 -1.85 -23.05
CA ARG A 253 7.29 -2.37 -23.37
C ARG A 253 8.28 -1.29 -23.85
N ARG A 254 8.19 -0.07 -23.32
CA ARG A 254 9.01 1.11 -23.67
C ARG A 254 10.48 0.82 -23.91
N LEU A 255 11.16 0.14 -22.99
CA LEU A 255 12.57 -0.21 -23.13
C LEU A 255 12.88 -1.04 -24.39
N SER A 256 12.04 -2.02 -24.72
CA SER A 256 12.24 -2.83 -25.93
C SER A 256 12.03 -2.00 -27.20
N ILE A 257 11.10 -1.04 -27.17
CA ILE A 257 10.85 -0.10 -28.26
C ILE A 257 12.03 0.86 -28.41
N ASN A 258 12.47 1.52 -27.33
CA ASN A 258 13.61 2.44 -27.33
C ASN A 258 14.87 1.78 -27.91
N ARG A 259 15.21 0.56 -27.47
CA ARG A 259 16.38 -0.18 -27.99
C ARG A 259 16.24 -0.50 -29.48
N ALA A 260 15.07 -0.95 -29.92
CA ALA A 260 14.82 -1.26 -31.33
C ALA A 260 14.83 0.00 -32.21
N TYR A 261 14.21 1.09 -31.73
CA TYR A 261 14.18 2.39 -32.39
C TYR A 261 15.58 2.92 -32.60
N LEU A 262 16.37 3.00 -31.52
CA LEU A 262 17.75 3.45 -31.56
C LEU A 262 18.59 2.60 -32.53
N ARG A 263 18.45 1.27 -32.47
CA ARG A 263 19.19 0.36 -33.34
C ARG A 263 18.94 0.65 -34.83
N VAL A 264 17.68 0.89 -35.20
CA VAL A 264 17.31 1.26 -36.57
C VAL A 264 17.77 2.68 -36.89
N ALA A 265 17.59 3.64 -35.99
CA ALA A 265 18.04 5.02 -36.20
C ALA A 265 19.55 5.11 -36.49
N MET A 266 20.36 4.30 -35.80
CA MET A 266 21.80 4.19 -36.06
C MET A 266 22.12 3.64 -37.46
N GLU A 267 21.24 2.81 -38.05
CA GLU A 267 21.38 2.36 -39.45
C GLU A 267 21.19 3.52 -40.44
N TYR A 268 20.46 4.58 -40.06
CA TYR A 268 20.20 5.77 -40.88
C TYR A 268 21.19 6.91 -40.64
N GLY A 269 22.02 6.85 -39.58
CA GLY A 269 23.07 7.83 -39.32
C GLY A 269 23.06 8.48 -37.94
N VAL A 270 22.17 8.05 -37.03
CA VAL A 270 22.21 8.50 -35.62
C VAL A 270 23.46 7.97 -34.93
N ASP A 271 24.16 8.85 -34.24
CA ASP A 271 25.37 8.54 -33.48
C ASP A 271 25.37 9.14 -32.06
N ALA A 272 24.30 9.83 -31.67
CA ALA A 272 24.06 10.31 -30.31
C ALA A 272 22.62 10.04 -29.84
N ALA A 273 22.41 9.89 -28.52
CA ALA A 273 21.06 9.74 -27.96
C ALA A 273 20.97 10.32 -26.54
N ILE A 274 19.91 11.09 -26.29
CA ILE A 274 19.43 11.46 -24.96
C ILE A 274 18.57 10.29 -24.46
N CYS A 275 19.05 9.58 -23.45
CA CYS A 275 18.45 8.33 -22.99
C CYS A 275 18.85 7.95 -21.55
N ASP A 276 18.15 6.99 -20.96
CA ASP A 276 18.60 6.30 -19.75
C ASP A 276 19.88 5.48 -20.06
N ALA A 277 21.03 6.04 -19.68
CA ALA A 277 22.35 5.46 -19.93
C ALA A 277 22.55 4.08 -19.27
N GLY A 278 21.82 3.78 -18.19
CA GLY A 278 21.88 2.47 -17.52
C GLY A 278 21.10 1.39 -18.26
N GLN A 279 20.05 1.77 -18.98
CA GLN A 279 19.20 0.85 -19.74
C GLN A 279 19.65 0.64 -21.19
N ILE A 280 20.36 1.61 -21.76
CA ILE A 280 20.94 1.55 -23.10
C ILE A 280 22.46 1.32 -22.98
N SER A 281 22.84 0.05 -22.77
CA SER A 281 24.24 -0.39 -22.73
C SER A 281 24.73 -0.89 -24.09
N GLY A 282 26.05 -0.97 -24.28
CA GLY A 282 26.68 -1.48 -25.51
C GLY A 282 26.36 -2.94 -25.85
N GLU A 283 25.77 -3.70 -24.91
CA GLU A 283 25.24 -5.05 -25.14
C GLU A 283 23.83 -4.96 -25.74
N ASN A 284 23.76 -4.70 -27.05
CA ASN A 284 22.51 -4.50 -27.79
C ASN A 284 21.58 -5.75 -27.80
N LEU A 285 20.77 -5.90 -26.76
CA LEU A 285 19.68 -6.88 -26.70
C LEU A 285 18.37 -6.23 -27.19
N CYS A 286 18.11 -6.35 -28.50
CA CYS A 286 16.84 -5.95 -29.12
C CYS A 286 15.90 -7.16 -29.25
N ASP A 287 14.60 -6.98 -28.98
CA ASP A 287 13.58 -7.97 -29.34
C ASP A 287 13.49 -8.02 -30.87
N ALA A 288 13.78 -9.19 -31.47
CA ALA A 288 13.86 -9.34 -32.91
C ALA A 288 12.56 -8.97 -33.65
N ARG A 289 11.40 -9.14 -32.99
CA ARG A 289 10.11 -8.84 -33.61
C ARG A 289 9.80 -7.35 -33.57
N ILE A 290 10.10 -6.68 -32.45
CA ILE A 290 9.98 -5.22 -32.33
C ILE A 290 10.99 -4.54 -33.27
N LEU A 291 12.21 -5.06 -33.37
CA LEU A 291 13.21 -4.58 -34.33
C LEU A 291 12.70 -4.68 -35.78
N LYS A 292 12.08 -5.81 -36.15
CA LYS A 292 11.45 -5.97 -37.46
C LYS A 292 10.30 -4.96 -37.67
N LEU A 293 9.48 -4.73 -36.65
CA LEU A 293 8.39 -3.75 -36.70
C LEU A 293 8.93 -2.34 -36.96
N ILE A 294 9.92 -1.88 -36.19
CA ILE A 294 10.52 -0.55 -36.38
C ILE A 294 11.14 -0.42 -37.78
N ARG A 295 11.84 -1.45 -38.29
CA ARG A 295 12.36 -1.42 -39.68
C ARG A 295 11.24 -1.32 -40.72
N THR A 296 10.11 -1.97 -40.45
CA THR A 296 8.93 -1.89 -41.34
C THR A 296 8.34 -0.48 -41.32
N ILE A 297 8.24 0.15 -40.15
CA ILE A 297 7.82 1.55 -40.00
C ILE A 297 8.79 2.48 -40.75
N ALA A 298 10.11 2.25 -40.62
CA ALA A 298 11.13 3.06 -41.27
C ALA A 298 11.14 2.98 -42.79
N THR A 299 10.78 1.82 -43.36
CA THR A 299 10.85 1.55 -44.81
C THR A 299 9.50 1.59 -45.52
N GLY A 300 8.39 1.61 -44.78
CA GLY A 300 7.03 1.38 -45.29
C GLY A 300 6.58 2.35 -46.39
N GLU A 301 5.85 1.81 -47.36
CA GLU A 301 5.15 2.55 -48.41
C GLU A 301 3.77 2.98 -47.88
N ALA A 302 3.71 4.14 -47.21
CA ALA A 302 2.47 4.87 -46.88
C ALA A 302 1.49 4.28 -45.83
N THR A 303 1.92 3.37 -44.95
CA THR A 303 1.13 2.98 -43.76
C THR A 303 1.67 3.61 -42.47
N ASP A 304 0.74 4.15 -41.69
CA ASP A 304 0.88 4.73 -40.36
C ASP A 304 1.52 3.75 -39.36
N ALA A 305 2.48 4.23 -38.56
CA ALA A 305 3.16 3.39 -37.59
C ALA A 305 2.19 2.82 -36.55
N LEU A 306 1.11 3.55 -36.26
CA LEU A 306 0.02 3.10 -35.40
C LEU A 306 -0.66 1.83 -35.93
N THR A 307 -0.98 1.73 -37.22
CA THR A 307 -1.61 0.52 -37.78
C THR A 307 -0.68 -0.68 -37.67
N LEU A 308 0.61 -0.49 -38.01
CA LEU A 308 1.61 -1.55 -37.86
C LEU A 308 1.79 -1.98 -36.39
N LEU A 309 1.71 -1.05 -35.44
CA LEU A 309 1.71 -1.34 -34.00
C LEU A 309 0.46 -2.12 -33.57
N VAL A 310 -0.71 -1.76 -34.08
CA VAL A 310 -1.98 -2.46 -33.81
C VAL A 310 -1.95 -3.88 -34.37
N GLU A 311 -1.52 -4.05 -35.62
CA GLU A 311 -1.34 -5.37 -36.26
C GLU A 311 -0.31 -6.21 -35.50
N TYR A 312 0.81 -5.60 -35.10
CA TYR A 312 1.81 -6.27 -34.26
C TYR A 312 1.19 -6.74 -32.94
N ALA A 313 0.44 -5.88 -32.25
CA ALA A 313 -0.23 -6.22 -30.98
C ALA A 313 -1.30 -7.31 -31.14
N GLN A 314 -2.06 -7.30 -32.23
CA GLN A 314 -3.07 -8.31 -32.55
C GLN A 314 -2.46 -9.65 -32.99
N SER A 315 -1.30 -9.61 -33.66
CA SER A 315 -0.56 -10.81 -34.11
C SER A 315 0.23 -11.48 -32.98
N GLN A 316 0.45 -10.79 -31.86
CA GLN A 316 0.96 -11.45 -30.67
C GLN A 316 -0.13 -12.36 -30.12
N PRO A 317 0.13 -13.68 -29.92
CA PRO A 317 -0.77 -14.47 -29.11
C PRO A 317 -0.87 -13.76 -27.76
N ARG A 318 -2.09 -13.38 -27.34
CA ARG A 318 -2.35 -13.12 -25.93
C ARG A 318 -1.71 -14.29 -25.21
N SER A 319 -0.74 -14.05 -24.33
CA SER A 319 -0.14 -15.13 -23.54
C SER A 319 -1.30 -16.02 -23.11
N PRO A 320 -1.32 -17.32 -23.49
CA PRO A 320 -2.35 -18.18 -23.00
C PRO A 320 -2.37 -17.98 -21.50
N ALA A 321 -3.55 -17.72 -20.95
CA ALA A 321 -3.69 -17.60 -19.51
C ALA A 321 -2.88 -18.76 -18.92
N PRO A 322 -1.93 -18.48 -18.00
CA PRO A 322 -1.08 -19.52 -17.46
C PRO A 322 -2.00 -20.70 -17.11
N PRO A 323 -1.68 -21.93 -17.55
CA PRO A 323 -2.60 -23.05 -17.43
C PRO A 323 -3.14 -23.02 -16.02
N LYS A 324 -4.47 -22.86 -15.87
CA LYS A 324 -5.11 -22.80 -14.55
C LYS A 324 -4.59 -24.03 -13.83
N ARG A 325 -3.79 -23.82 -12.77
CA ARG A 325 -3.39 -24.92 -11.90
C ARG A 325 -4.68 -25.63 -11.49
N ALA A 326 -4.62 -26.95 -11.38
CA ALA A 326 -5.77 -27.73 -10.96
C ALA A 326 -6.39 -27.06 -9.74
N ALA A 327 -7.67 -26.70 -9.83
CA ALA A 327 -8.34 -25.96 -8.78
C ALA A 327 -8.26 -26.79 -7.50
N ILE A 328 -7.69 -26.23 -6.45
CA ILE A 328 -7.69 -26.88 -5.14
C ILE A 328 -9.15 -26.92 -4.68
N PRO A 329 -9.69 -28.10 -4.30
CA PRO A 329 -11.06 -28.21 -3.84
C PRO A 329 -11.40 -27.17 -2.77
N ASP A 330 -12.62 -26.64 -2.87
CA ASP A 330 -13.14 -25.60 -1.99
C ASP A 330 -14.36 -26.08 -1.15
N PRO A 331 -14.16 -27.08 -0.27
CA PRO A 331 -15.24 -27.56 0.58
C PRO A 331 -15.68 -26.50 1.60
N PHE A 332 -14.78 -25.61 2.03
CA PHE A 332 -15.10 -24.51 2.95
C PHE A 332 -16.09 -23.54 2.31
N GLY A 333 -15.80 -23.07 1.10
CA GLY A 333 -16.67 -22.17 0.36
C GLY A 333 -18.03 -22.78 0.05
N ALA A 334 -18.08 -24.07 -0.28
CA ALA A 334 -19.32 -24.80 -0.46
C ALA A 334 -20.12 -24.94 0.84
N ALA A 335 -19.46 -25.24 1.96
CA ALA A 335 -20.10 -25.35 3.27
C ALA A 335 -20.61 -23.99 3.78
N LEU A 336 -19.89 -22.89 3.55
CA LEU A 336 -20.35 -21.55 3.88
C LEU A 336 -21.64 -21.18 3.13
N ALA A 337 -21.75 -21.53 1.85
CA ALA A 337 -22.90 -21.21 1.00
C ALA A 337 -24.14 -22.07 1.31
N ASP A 338 -23.97 -23.27 1.84
CA ASP A 338 -25.06 -24.21 2.14
C ASP A 338 -25.48 -24.11 3.62
N PRO A 339 -26.67 -23.56 3.96
CA PRO A 339 -27.12 -23.41 5.34
C PRO A 339 -27.19 -24.72 6.14
N SER A 340 -27.35 -25.87 5.48
CA SER A 340 -27.45 -27.17 6.13
C SER A 340 -26.11 -27.75 6.58
N LYS A 341 -25.00 -27.24 6.02
CA LYS A 341 -23.65 -27.73 6.32
C LYS A 341 -23.00 -26.95 7.44
N ARG A 342 -22.30 -27.67 8.32
CA ARG A 342 -21.43 -27.11 9.35
C ARG A 342 -20.01 -26.97 8.84
N VAL A 343 -19.27 -26.05 9.43
CA VAL A 343 -17.85 -25.83 9.14
C VAL A 343 -17.01 -26.21 10.35
N PHE A 344 -15.98 -27.03 10.12
CA PHE A 344 -15.03 -27.44 11.15
C PHE A 344 -13.65 -26.95 10.75
N VAL A 345 -13.12 -25.98 11.50
CA VAL A 345 -11.81 -25.37 11.24
C VAL A 345 -10.83 -25.81 12.33
N LEU A 346 -9.59 -26.10 11.94
CA LEU A 346 -8.48 -26.36 12.84
C LEU A 346 -7.45 -25.23 12.70
N GLU A 347 -7.12 -24.59 13.81
CA GLU A 347 -6.10 -23.54 13.83
C GLU A 347 -4.69 -24.13 13.93
N LEU A 348 -3.90 -23.85 12.90
CA LEU A 348 -2.51 -24.25 12.79
C LEU A 348 -1.64 -23.02 13.00
N ALA A 349 -0.90 -23.01 14.10
CA ALA A 349 -0.01 -21.93 14.49
C ALA A 349 1.45 -22.27 14.16
N PRO A 350 2.04 -21.65 13.11
CA PRO A 350 3.42 -21.94 12.74
C PRO A 350 4.38 -21.44 13.82
N ALA A 351 5.31 -22.31 14.19
CA ALA A 351 6.45 -22.02 15.06
C ALA A 351 7.61 -22.93 14.63
N GLU A 352 8.84 -22.57 14.99
CA GLU A 352 10.04 -23.34 14.59
C GLU A 352 9.94 -24.83 14.98
N GLY A 353 9.29 -25.14 16.12
CA GLY A 353 9.07 -26.51 16.59
C GLY A 353 7.76 -27.18 16.16
N SER A 354 6.85 -26.52 15.43
CA SER A 354 5.53 -27.08 15.07
C SER A 354 5.36 -27.43 13.59
N MET A 355 6.39 -27.25 12.76
CA MET A 355 6.30 -27.48 11.31
C MET A 355 5.96 -28.93 10.95
N ASP A 356 6.71 -29.89 11.50
CA ASP A 356 6.49 -31.32 11.23
C ASP A 356 5.10 -31.76 11.67
N GLN A 357 4.63 -31.21 12.80
CA GLN A 357 3.30 -31.46 13.32
C GLN A 357 2.20 -30.94 12.37
N ILE A 358 2.38 -29.73 11.82
CA ILE A 358 1.45 -29.15 10.84
C ILE A 358 1.41 -29.97 9.55
N ILE A 359 2.56 -30.43 9.06
CA ILE A 359 2.64 -31.31 7.89
C ILE A 359 1.89 -32.62 8.16
N GLN A 360 2.11 -33.25 9.32
CA GLN A 360 1.39 -34.46 9.72
C GLN A 360 -0.13 -34.24 9.81
N PHE A 361 -0.58 -33.10 10.34
CA PHE A 361 -2.00 -32.75 10.34
C PHE A 361 -2.57 -32.72 8.92
N ALA A 362 -1.88 -32.07 7.98
CA ALA A 362 -2.33 -31.95 6.61
C ALA A 362 -2.40 -33.30 5.89
N GLU A 363 -1.41 -34.17 6.09
CA GLU A 363 -1.39 -35.53 5.52
C GLU A 363 -2.54 -36.40 6.03
N GLN A 364 -2.81 -36.36 7.34
CA GLN A 364 -3.83 -37.20 7.97
C GLN A 364 -5.27 -36.72 7.72
N ALA A 365 -5.45 -35.48 7.28
CA ALA A 365 -6.76 -34.86 7.11
C ALA A 365 -7.37 -35.04 5.71
N ARG A 366 -6.69 -35.71 4.78
CA ARG A 366 -7.14 -35.87 3.39
C ARG A 366 -8.56 -36.43 3.27
N ASP A 367 -8.97 -37.33 4.15
CA ASP A 367 -10.29 -37.96 4.17
C ASP A 367 -11.24 -37.37 5.23
N THR A 368 -10.96 -36.17 5.73
CA THR A 368 -11.74 -35.51 6.78
C THR A 368 -12.46 -34.25 6.29
N ASP A 369 -13.41 -33.71 7.04
CA ASP A 369 -14.09 -32.45 6.73
C ASP A 369 -13.40 -31.21 7.33
N TRP A 370 -12.23 -31.38 7.95
CA TRP A 370 -11.49 -30.29 8.57
C TRP A 370 -10.89 -29.33 7.54
N ILE A 371 -11.15 -28.04 7.75
CA ILE A 371 -10.52 -26.93 7.07
C ILE A 371 -9.42 -26.38 7.97
N PHE A 372 -8.33 -25.91 7.40
CA PHE A 372 -7.22 -25.36 8.18
C PHE A 372 -7.24 -23.85 8.15
N THR A 373 -6.94 -23.21 9.27
CA THR A 373 -6.53 -21.80 9.28
C THR A 373 -5.05 -21.73 9.64
N ILE A 374 -4.26 -21.05 8.82
CA ILE A 374 -2.82 -20.87 9.07
C ILE A 374 -2.64 -19.49 9.70
N THR A 375 -2.12 -19.45 10.93
CA THR A 375 -1.92 -18.17 11.61
C THR A 375 -0.70 -17.44 11.10
N ASP A 376 -0.82 -16.11 11.05
CA ASP A 376 0.26 -15.24 10.64
C ASP A 376 1.12 -14.86 11.84
N THR A 377 2.22 -15.58 12.02
CA THR A 377 3.34 -15.18 12.88
C THR A 377 2.87 -14.83 14.32
N PRO A 378 2.23 -15.75 15.06
CA PRO A 378 1.52 -15.45 16.31
C PRO A 378 2.43 -14.80 17.36
N GLY A 379 1.92 -13.75 18.03
CA GLY A 379 2.67 -13.00 19.05
C GLY A 379 3.86 -12.18 18.53
N GLY A 380 4.02 -12.04 17.22
CA GLY A 380 5.12 -11.28 16.61
C GLY A 380 6.48 -12.00 16.61
N ASN A 381 6.49 -13.32 16.83
CA ASN A 381 7.71 -14.15 16.83
C ASN A 381 8.27 -14.37 15.42
N ARG A 382 9.49 -14.92 15.28
CA ARG A 382 9.99 -15.34 13.96
C ARG A 382 9.43 -16.73 13.65
N THR A 383 8.72 -16.87 12.55
CA THR A 383 8.10 -18.14 12.14
C THR A 383 8.49 -18.48 10.69
N PRO A 384 8.59 -19.76 10.34
CA PRO A 384 8.73 -20.18 8.94
C PRO A 384 7.63 -19.57 8.08
N GLY A 385 7.94 -19.26 6.81
CA GLY A 385 7.04 -18.49 5.93
C GLY A 385 5.62 -19.08 5.86
N PRO A 386 4.60 -18.41 6.45
CA PRO A 386 3.25 -18.95 6.56
C PRO A 386 2.60 -19.21 5.19
N ASP A 387 2.99 -18.45 4.17
CA ASP A 387 2.52 -18.58 2.79
C ASP A 387 2.94 -19.90 2.15
N THR A 388 4.22 -20.26 2.28
CA THR A 388 4.75 -21.53 1.77
C THR A 388 4.11 -22.71 2.49
N LEU A 389 3.90 -22.57 3.80
CA LEU A 389 3.22 -23.58 4.61
C LEU A 389 1.76 -23.76 4.17
N ALA A 390 1.04 -22.67 3.91
CA ALA A 390 -0.33 -22.74 3.44
C ALA A 390 -0.44 -23.48 2.09
N LEU A 391 0.49 -23.24 1.18
CA LEU A 391 0.54 -23.97 -0.09
C LEU A 391 0.81 -25.46 0.10
N GLU A 392 1.72 -25.82 1.00
CA GLU A 392 2.04 -27.22 1.28
C GLU A 392 0.88 -27.93 2.00
N VAL A 393 0.25 -27.27 2.99
CA VAL A 393 -0.96 -27.78 3.65
C VAL A 393 -2.07 -27.97 2.62
N ALA A 394 -2.25 -27.03 1.69
CA ALA A 394 -3.26 -27.14 0.65
C ALA A 394 -3.02 -28.32 -0.29
N ARG A 395 -1.75 -28.56 -0.64
CA ARG A 395 -1.33 -29.68 -1.47
C ARG A 395 -1.53 -31.03 -0.77
N LEU A 396 -1.09 -31.16 0.49
CA LEU A 396 -1.13 -32.43 1.22
C LEU A 396 -2.55 -32.84 1.60
N SER A 397 -3.35 -31.86 2.03
CA SER A 397 -4.74 -32.05 2.44
C SER A 397 -5.74 -31.98 1.30
N GLU A 398 -5.35 -31.55 0.09
CA GLU A 398 -6.23 -31.34 -1.07
C GLU A 398 -7.41 -30.38 -0.78
N ARG A 399 -7.17 -29.36 0.06
CA ARG A 399 -8.18 -28.37 0.49
C ARG A 399 -7.56 -26.99 0.61
N GLN A 400 -8.32 -25.95 0.32
CA GLN A 400 -7.85 -24.58 0.56
C GLN A 400 -7.87 -24.26 2.07
N PRO A 401 -6.72 -23.89 2.69
CA PRO A 401 -6.71 -23.31 4.01
C PRO A 401 -7.15 -21.85 3.98
N ILE A 402 -7.61 -21.36 5.12
CA ILE A 402 -7.86 -19.95 5.40
C ILE A 402 -6.54 -19.31 5.81
N MET A 403 -6.07 -18.33 5.04
CA MET A 403 -4.80 -17.68 5.30
C MET A 403 -4.98 -16.37 6.08
N ASN A 404 -4.48 -16.33 7.31
CA ASN A 404 -4.42 -15.09 8.09
C ASN A 404 -3.46 -14.07 7.44
N LEU A 405 -3.93 -12.83 7.31
CA LEU A 405 -3.15 -11.68 6.85
C LEU A 405 -3.12 -10.63 7.98
N SER A 406 -1.93 -10.39 8.53
CA SER A 406 -1.72 -9.50 9.68
C SER A 406 -1.17 -8.13 9.27
N CYS A 407 -1.81 -7.05 9.69
CA CYS A 407 -1.36 -5.69 9.38
C CYS A 407 -0.14 -5.19 10.17
N LYS A 408 0.47 -6.04 11.01
CA LYS A 408 1.50 -5.61 11.98
C LYS A 408 2.84 -5.22 11.36
N SER A 409 3.27 -5.91 10.31
CA SER A 409 4.64 -5.85 9.78
C SER A 409 4.72 -5.42 8.32
N ASP A 410 3.61 -5.50 7.59
CA ASP A 410 3.55 -5.26 6.16
C ASP A 410 2.75 -3.99 5.87
N ASP A 411 3.22 -3.20 4.91
CA ASP A 411 2.45 -2.09 4.35
C ASP A 411 1.35 -2.61 3.39
N ARG A 412 0.46 -1.72 2.94
CA ARG A 412 -0.63 -2.07 2.01
C ARG A 412 -0.13 -2.74 0.74
N ASN A 413 1.03 -2.33 0.22
CA ASN A 413 1.59 -2.88 -1.02
C ASN A 413 2.09 -4.30 -0.80
N ALA A 414 2.76 -4.57 0.33
CA ALA A 414 3.18 -5.91 0.72
C ALA A 414 1.98 -6.83 0.95
N LEU A 415 0.95 -6.38 1.69
CA LEU A 415 -0.28 -7.16 1.93
C LEU A 415 -1.03 -7.49 0.64
N ILE A 416 -1.20 -6.51 -0.26
CA ILE A 416 -1.86 -6.71 -1.56
C ILE A 416 -1.04 -7.66 -2.44
N ARG A 417 0.28 -7.48 -2.53
CA ARG A 417 1.16 -8.39 -3.30
C ARG A 417 1.07 -9.82 -2.77
N ARG A 418 1.04 -9.99 -1.45
CA ARG A 418 0.92 -11.29 -0.78
C ARG A 418 -0.42 -11.96 -1.10
N ALA A 419 -1.53 -11.24 -0.96
CA ALA A 419 -2.86 -11.75 -1.31
C ALA A 419 -2.97 -12.14 -2.79
N LEU A 420 -2.46 -11.29 -3.70
CA LEU A 420 -2.42 -11.58 -5.14
C LEU A 420 -1.57 -12.80 -5.46
N ALA A 421 -0.40 -12.93 -4.83
CA ALA A 421 0.48 -14.08 -5.02
C ALA A 421 -0.24 -15.37 -4.62
N LEU A 422 -0.81 -15.44 -3.41
CA LEU A 422 -1.53 -16.62 -2.91
C LEU A 422 -2.76 -16.95 -3.77
N TYR A 423 -3.51 -15.92 -4.18
CA TYR A 423 -4.67 -16.09 -5.06
C TYR A 423 -4.26 -16.74 -6.38
N HIS A 424 -3.20 -16.25 -7.03
CA HIS A 424 -2.69 -16.83 -8.28
C HIS A 424 -2.04 -18.21 -8.10
N GLN A 425 -1.73 -18.63 -6.87
CA GLN A 425 -1.29 -19.99 -6.56
C GLN A 425 -2.47 -20.94 -6.25
N GLY A 426 -3.72 -20.44 -6.20
CA GLY A 426 -4.95 -21.22 -6.01
C GLY A 426 -5.53 -21.18 -4.59
N LEU A 427 -5.05 -20.29 -3.72
CA LEU A 427 -5.61 -20.10 -2.37
C LEU A 427 -6.49 -18.86 -2.33
N HIS A 428 -7.79 -19.03 -2.14
CA HIS A 428 -8.75 -17.94 -2.30
C HIS A 428 -9.37 -17.48 -0.98
N HIS A 429 -9.01 -18.06 0.17
CA HIS A 429 -9.59 -17.72 1.47
C HIS A 429 -8.60 -16.93 2.32
N PHE A 430 -8.96 -15.69 2.65
CA PHE A 430 -8.10 -14.78 3.42
C PHE A 430 -8.81 -14.34 4.69
N PHE A 431 -8.07 -14.21 5.78
CA PHE A 431 -8.58 -13.79 7.08
C PHE A 431 -7.86 -12.54 7.57
N ALA A 432 -8.55 -11.40 7.56
CA ALA A 432 -7.98 -10.10 7.85
C ALA A 432 -7.93 -9.82 9.37
N ILE A 433 -6.73 -9.57 9.89
CA ILE A 433 -6.49 -9.25 11.30
C ILE A 433 -5.57 -8.04 11.48
N SER A 434 -5.83 -7.21 12.49
CA SER A 434 -4.94 -6.07 12.79
C SER A 434 -3.55 -6.56 13.23
N GLY A 435 -3.49 -7.68 13.94
CA GLY A 435 -2.24 -8.26 14.44
C GLY A 435 -1.82 -7.78 15.83
N ASP A 436 -0.93 -8.55 16.44
CA ASP A 436 -0.30 -8.23 17.73
C ASP A 436 0.77 -7.16 17.56
N TYR A 437 1.07 -6.42 18.63
CA TYR A 437 2.17 -5.47 18.61
C TYR A 437 3.52 -6.22 18.62
N PRO A 438 4.43 -5.98 17.65
CA PRO A 438 5.69 -6.70 17.57
C PRO A 438 6.66 -6.28 18.68
N THR A 439 7.38 -7.25 19.26
CA THR A 439 8.33 -7.03 20.37
C THR A 439 9.79 -6.83 19.93
N GLY A 440 10.14 -7.15 18.68
CA GLY A 440 11.51 -7.04 18.16
C GLY A 440 11.64 -6.50 16.72
N GLY A 441 10.53 -6.12 16.08
CA GLY A 441 10.50 -5.57 14.73
C GLY A 441 9.80 -4.20 14.69
N ARG A 442 9.98 -3.45 13.60
CA ARG A 442 9.29 -2.17 13.42
C ARG A 442 7.77 -2.40 13.27
N PRO A 443 6.91 -1.81 14.10
CA PRO A 443 5.47 -1.83 13.89
C PRO A 443 5.10 -0.98 12.66
N VAL A 444 4.40 -1.57 11.69
CA VAL A 444 3.99 -0.87 10.46
C VAL A 444 2.57 -0.34 10.59
N PHE A 445 1.57 -1.22 10.71
CA PHE A 445 0.16 -0.85 10.84
C PHE A 445 -0.30 0.24 9.86
N ASP A 446 0.08 0.09 8.59
CA ASP A 446 -0.37 0.96 7.49
C ASP A 446 -1.88 0.80 7.22
N LEU A 447 -2.38 -0.43 7.40
CA LEU A 447 -3.80 -0.77 7.39
C LEU A 447 -4.23 -1.26 8.78
N ASP A 448 -5.51 -1.10 9.12
CA ASP A 448 -6.16 -1.92 10.13
C ASP A 448 -6.99 -3.03 9.47
N SER A 449 -7.52 -3.98 10.25
CA SER A 449 -8.27 -5.11 9.71
C SER A 449 -9.49 -4.72 8.87
N VAL A 450 -10.10 -3.55 9.11
CA VAL A 450 -11.25 -3.08 8.33
C VAL A 450 -10.78 -2.57 6.97
N SER A 451 -9.73 -1.73 6.97
CA SER A 451 -9.13 -1.24 5.72
C SER A 451 -8.50 -2.37 4.90
N LEU A 452 -8.02 -3.44 5.54
CA LEU A 452 -7.55 -4.64 4.84
C LEU A 452 -8.72 -5.43 4.20
N VAL A 453 -9.85 -5.58 4.89
CA VAL A 453 -11.07 -6.16 4.27
C VAL A 453 -11.48 -5.34 3.05
N MET A 454 -11.48 -4.01 3.16
CA MET A 454 -11.78 -3.10 2.05
C MET A 454 -10.77 -3.26 0.89
N ALA A 455 -9.48 -3.39 1.18
CA ALA A 455 -8.46 -3.64 0.16
C ALA A 455 -8.65 -4.99 -0.55
N LEU A 456 -9.02 -6.05 0.17
CA LEU A 456 -9.30 -7.34 -0.44
C LEU A 456 -10.60 -7.33 -1.26
N ASP A 457 -11.64 -6.65 -0.78
CA ASP A 457 -12.92 -6.55 -1.47
C ASP A 457 -12.84 -5.70 -2.75
N THR A 458 -12.06 -4.62 -2.74
CA THR A 458 -11.77 -3.84 -3.97
C THR A 458 -11.10 -4.71 -5.03
N LEU A 459 -10.09 -5.50 -4.66
CA LEU A 459 -9.47 -6.48 -5.57
C LEU A 459 -10.47 -7.52 -6.08
N ARG A 460 -11.33 -8.05 -5.19
CA ARG A 460 -12.40 -8.98 -5.54
C ARG A 460 -13.35 -8.39 -6.58
N ARG A 461 -13.69 -7.11 -6.48
CA ARG A 461 -14.58 -6.39 -7.42
C ARG A 461 -13.88 -5.87 -8.67
N GLY A 462 -12.56 -6.07 -8.81
CA GLY A 462 -11.79 -5.62 -9.97
C GLY A 462 -11.43 -4.14 -9.93
N ILE A 463 -11.27 -3.59 -8.73
CA ILE A 463 -10.94 -2.20 -8.45
C ILE A 463 -9.56 -2.14 -7.77
N GLY A 464 -8.75 -1.14 -8.10
CA GLY A 464 -7.46 -0.84 -7.49
C GLY A 464 -7.61 -0.21 -6.11
N PHE A 465 -6.65 -0.50 -5.23
CA PHE A 465 -6.59 0.08 -3.90
C PHE A 465 -5.27 0.83 -3.72
N PRO A 466 -5.25 2.09 -3.26
CA PRO A 466 -6.37 2.89 -2.75
C PRO A 466 -7.03 3.82 -3.80
N ASP A 467 -6.55 3.84 -5.04
CA ASP A 467 -6.96 4.80 -6.09
C ASP A 467 -8.37 4.56 -6.66
N LEU A 468 -8.95 3.38 -6.41
CA LEU A 468 -10.28 2.99 -6.87
C LEU A 468 -10.48 2.96 -8.39
N LEU A 469 -9.38 2.88 -9.16
CA LEU A 469 -9.42 2.74 -10.61
C LEU A 469 -9.67 1.27 -11.01
N PRO A 470 -10.20 1.00 -12.22
CA PRO A 470 -10.35 -0.37 -12.69
C PRO A 470 -9.01 -1.13 -12.73
N ARG A 471 -9.00 -2.36 -12.20
CA ARG A 471 -7.80 -3.20 -12.18
C ARG A 471 -7.58 -3.82 -13.56
N PRO A 472 -6.36 -3.75 -14.13
CA PRO A 472 -6.04 -4.40 -15.42
C PRO A 472 -6.26 -5.91 -15.43
N GLY A 473 -6.07 -6.58 -14.28
CA GLY A 473 -6.27 -8.02 -14.09
C GLY A 473 -7.72 -8.45 -13.83
N GLY A 474 -8.69 -7.53 -13.88
CA GLY A 474 -10.10 -7.81 -13.63
C GLY A 474 -10.44 -8.17 -12.17
N ALA A 475 -11.66 -8.66 -11.97
CA ALA A 475 -12.21 -9.09 -10.68
C ALA A 475 -11.63 -10.44 -10.22
N LEU A 476 -11.47 -10.61 -8.90
CA LEU A 476 -11.03 -11.84 -8.25
C LEU A 476 -12.21 -12.52 -7.54
N GLU A 477 -13.25 -12.86 -8.29
CA GLU A 477 -14.58 -13.24 -7.77
C GLU A 477 -14.56 -14.43 -6.79
N GLU A 478 -13.61 -15.35 -6.93
CA GLU A 478 -13.48 -16.53 -6.05
C GLU A 478 -12.94 -16.20 -4.64
N MET A 479 -12.45 -14.97 -4.43
CA MET A 479 -11.86 -14.54 -3.17
C MET A 479 -12.92 -14.48 -2.04
N ARG A 480 -12.62 -15.16 -0.93
CA ARG A 480 -13.41 -15.11 0.30
C ARG A 480 -12.64 -14.41 1.40
N ILE A 481 -13.31 -13.48 2.07
CA ILE A 481 -12.71 -12.55 3.02
C ILE A 481 -13.35 -12.79 4.39
N GLY A 482 -12.62 -13.44 5.29
CA GLY A 482 -12.97 -13.57 6.69
C GLY A 482 -12.39 -12.42 7.52
N ALA A 483 -13.01 -12.14 8.66
CA ALA A 483 -12.48 -11.14 9.59
C ALA A 483 -12.62 -11.57 11.06
N ALA A 484 -11.67 -11.15 11.91
CA ALA A 484 -11.73 -11.45 13.34
C ALA A 484 -12.74 -10.56 14.08
N VAL A 485 -13.38 -11.09 15.12
CA VAL A 485 -14.21 -10.31 16.07
C VAL A 485 -14.00 -10.81 17.50
N SER A 486 -14.10 -9.92 18.49
CA SER A 486 -13.96 -10.30 19.89
C SER A 486 -15.18 -9.86 20.69
N PRO A 487 -16.11 -10.78 21.01
CA PRO A 487 -17.24 -10.46 21.87
C PRO A 487 -16.87 -10.40 23.36
N PHE A 488 -15.66 -10.84 23.73
CA PHE A 488 -15.21 -10.96 25.12
C PHE A 488 -14.70 -9.64 25.69
N LYS A 489 -15.59 -8.65 25.75
CA LYS A 489 -15.36 -7.35 26.36
C LYS A 489 -16.45 -7.05 27.39
N TYR A 490 -15.99 -6.54 28.53
CA TYR A 490 -16.78 -6.44 29.75
C TYR A 490 -16.91 -4.99 30.26
N LYS A 491 -16.49 -4.03 29.42
CA LYS A 491 -16.80 -2.61 29.55
C LYS A 491 -17.63 -2.19 28.36
N GLU A 492 -18.64 -1.36 28.60
CA GLU A 492 -19.56 -0.89 27.54
C GLU A 492 -18.81 -0.32 26.33
N ALA A 493 -17.89 0.62 26.54
CA ALA A 493 -17.15 1.24 25.44
C ALA A 493 -16.28 0.26 24.63
N ASP A 494 -15.62 -0.68 25.30
CA ASP A 494 -14.75 -1.66 24.64
C ASP A 494 -15.58 -2.69 23.85
N LEU A 495 -16.74 -3.09 24.37
CA LEU A 495 -17.70 -3.99 23.72
C LEU A 495 -18.36 -3.35 22.50
N ILE A 496 -18.94 -2.16 22.68
CA ILE A 496 -19.56 -1.40 21.58
C ILE A 496 -18.52 -1.11 20.48
N GLY A 497 -17.29 -0.79 20.86
CA GLY A 497 -16.19 -0.63 19.89
C GLY A 497 -15.91 -1.90 19.06
N GLN A 498 -15.95 -3.10 19.67
CA GLN A 498 -15.78 -4.35 18.93
C GLN A 498 -16.96 -4.65 18.01
N TYR A 499 -18.18 -4.42 18.47
CA TYR A 499 -19.40 -4.64 17.69
C TYR A 499 -19.49 -3.68 16.50
N MET A 500 -19.25 -2.38 16.71
CA MET A 500 -19.15 -1.42 15.61
C MET A 500 -18.08 -1.81 14.60
N LYS A 501 -16.91 -2.27 15.05
CA LYS A 501 -15.85 -2.76 14.16
C LYS A 501 -16.27 -3.99 13.36
N ALA A 502 -17.05 -4.90 13.96
CA ALA A 502 -17.60 -6.06 13.26
C ALA A 502 -18.58 -5.63 12.16
N TRP A 503 -19.49 -4.70 12.46
CA TRP A 503 -20.41 -4.14 11.45
C TRP A 503 -19.65 -3.46 10.31
N LYS A 504 -18.64 -2.63 10.64
CA LYS A 504 -17.76 -2.00 9.65
C LYS A 504 -17.07 -3.02 8.74
N LYS A 505 -16.58 -4.13 9.29
CA LYS A 505 -15.97 -5.23 8.50
C LYS A 505 -16.98 -5.86 7.56
N LYS A 506 -18.21 -6.08 8.01
CA LYS A 506 -19.27 -6.61 7.13
C LYS A 506 -19.57 -5.64 6.00
N ALA A 507 -19.74 -4.36 6.32
CA ALA A 507 -20.02 -3.31 5.36
C ALA A 507 -18.86 -3.11 4.36
N ALA A 508 -17.61 -3.30 4.79
CA ALA A 508 -16.42 -3.28 3.94
C ALA A 508 -16.28 -4.50 3.00
N GLY A 509 -17.07 -5.57 3.20
CA GLY A 509 -17.08 -6.74 2.32
C GLY A 509 -16.70 -8.08 2.96
N ALA A 510 -16.63 -8.19 4.28
CA ALA A 510 -16.38 -9.49 4.93
C ALA A 510 -17.52 -10.49 4.67
N ASP A 511 -17.15 -11.73 4.34
CA ASP A 511 -18.06 -12.84 4.06
C ASP A 511 -18.42 -13.61 5.33
N PHE A 512 -17.48 -13.76 6.26
CA PHE A 512 -17.67 -14.48 7.51
C PHE A 512 -16.80 -13.92 8.64
N PHE A 513 -17.12 -14.29 9.88
CA PHE A 513 -16.34 -13.94 11.07
C PHE A 513 -15.78 -15.18 11.78
N ILE A 514 -14.57 -15.07 12.34
CA ILE A 514 -14.05 -16.00 13.34
C ILE A 514 -13.87 -15.22 14.65
N THR A 515 -14.38 -15.75 15.76
CA THR A 515 -14.21 -15.06 17.06
C THR A 515 -12.81 -15.26 17.61
N GLN A 516 -12.31 -14.31 18.39
CA GLN A 516 -11.13 -14.50 19.23
C GLN A 516 -11.38 -15.51 20.36
N LEU A 517 -10.33 -15.80 21.13
CA LEU A 517 -10.39 -16.72 22.25
C LEU A 517 -11.26 -16.16 23.38
N GLY A 518 -12.28 -16.92 23.75
CA GLY A 518 -13.04 -16.70 24.96
C GLY A 518 -13.86 -17.93 25.34
N TYR A 519 -14.46 -17.87 26.53
CA TYR A 519 -15.14 -19.01 27.14
C TYR A 519 -16.57 -18.71 27.56
N ASP A 520 -16.97 -17.45 27.47
CA ASP A 520 -18.23 -16.93 27.99
C ASP A 520 -19.36 -17.16 26.99
N VAL A 521 -20.27 -18.06 27.34
CA VAL A 521 -21.43 -18.44 26.51
C VAL A 521 -22.42 -17.30 26.37
N ALA A 522 -22.63 -16.50 27.43
CA ALA A 522 -23.51 -15.34 27.36
C ALA A 522 -22.96 -14.31 26.36
N LYS A 523 -21.64 -14.11 26.27
CA LYS A 523 -21.04 -13.26 25.24
C LYS A 523 -21.15 -13.80 23.82
N PHE A 524 -21.10 -15.12 23.64
CA PHE A 524 -21.42 -15.72 22.34
C PHE A 524 -22.89 -15.47 21.96
N GLN A 525 -23.83 -15.63 22.89
CA GLN A 525 -25.24 -15.35 22.62
C GLN A 525 -25.48 -13.85 22.35
N GLU A 526 -24.90 -12.98 23.16
CA GLU A 526 -24.97 -11.51 23.04
C GLU A 526 -24.58 -11.07 21.63
N PHE A 527 -23.46 -11.60 21.13
CA PHE A 527 -22.98 -11.26 19.80
C PHE A 527 -23.96 -11.72 18.72
N LYS A 528 -24.53 -12.93 18.84
CA LYS A 528 -25.48 -13.45 17.85
C LYS A 528 -26.78 -12.63 17.82
N LEU A 529 -27.32 -12.27 18.99
CA LEU A 529 -28.51 -11.42 19.11
C LEU A 529 -28.23 -10.01 18.57
N TRP A 530 -27.08 -9.42 18.93
CA TRP A 530 -26.66 -8.13 18.41
C TRP A 530 -26.47 -8.14 16.89
N MET A 531 -25.89 -9.20 16.31
CA MET A 531 -25.76 -9.38 14.85
C MET A 531 -27.13 -9.37 14.17
N GLY A 532 -28.14 -10.00 14.78
CA GLY A 532 -29.52 -9.95 14.29
C GLY A 532 -30.06 -8.51 14.26
N ARG A 533 -29.91 -7.78 15.37
CA ARG A 533 -30.34 -6.37 15.49
C ARG A 533 -29.57 -5.43 14.55
N ALA A 534 -28.33 -5.78 14.20
CA ALA A 534 -27.48 -5.03 13.28
C ALA A 534 -27.77 -5.33 11.79
N GLY A 535 -28.73 -6.21 11.48
CA GLY A 535 -29.04 -6.62 10.11
C GLY A 535 -28.02 -7.59 9.50
N MET A 536 -27.30 -8.35 10.34
CA MET A 536 -26.22 -9.26 9.94
C MET A 536 -26.49 -10.72 10.33
N ALA A 537 -27.74 -11.09 10.62
CA ALA A 537 -28.15 -12.42 11.06
C ALA A 537 -27.62 -13.56 10.16
N ASP A 538 -27.65 -13.33 8.85
CA ASP A 538 -27.24 -14.29 7.82
C ASP A 538 -25.72 -14.39 7.62
N THR A 539 -24.94 -13.51 8.26
CA THR A 539 -23.48 -13.57 8.12
C THR A 539 -22.93 -14.73 8.95
N PRO A 540 -22.23 -15.70 8.32
CA PRO A 540 -21.64 -16.82 9.03
C PRO A 540 -20.65 -16.39 10.10
N VAL A 541 -20.76 -16.98 11.28
CA VAL A 541 -19.79 -16.82 12.36
C VAL A 541 -19.30 -18.20 12.79
N ILE A 542 -17.99 -18.33 12.92
CA ILE A 542 -17.28 -19.55 13.31
C ILE A 542 -16.56 -19.25 14.65
N PRO A 543 -17.20 -19.51 15.80
CA PRO A 543 -16.60 -19.28 17.11
C PRO A 543 -15.35 -20.11 17.32
N MET A 544 -14.35 -19.50 17.96
CA MET A 544 -13.15 -20.21 18.38
C MET A 544 -13.38 -20.97 19.68
N VAL A 545 -13.12 -22.28 19.65
CA VAL A 545 -13.23 -23.20 20.77
C VAL A 545 -11.84 -23.75 21.07
N TYR A 546 -11.27 -23.32 22.19
CA TYR A 546 -9.91 -23.73 22.54
C TYR A 546 -9.89 -25.05 23.29
N PHE A 547 -9.03 -25.97 22.87
CA PHE A 547 -8.73 -27.23 23.56
C PHE A 547 -7.89 -26.96 24.81
N LEU A 548 -8.55 -26.52 25.88
CA LEU A 548 -7.89 -26.11 27.11
C LEU A 548 -7.36 -27.33 27.87
N THR A 549 -6.05 -27.50 27.82
CA THR A 549 -5.35 -28.43 28.70
C THR A 549 -4.89 -27.73 29.98
N PRO A 550 -4.74 -28.46 31.09
CA PRO A 550 -4.20 -27.90 32.32
C PRO A 550 -2.80 -27.28 32.16
N GLN A 551 -1.97 -27.86 31.28
CA GLN A 551 -0.64 -27.33 30.96
C GLN A 551 -0.73 -25.98 30.25
N PHE A 552 -1.64 -25.83 29.29
CA PHE A 552 -1.85 -24.55 28.61
C PHE A 552 -2.43 -23.48 29.54
N LEU A 553 -3.32 -23.85 30.46
CA LEU A 553 -3.83 -22.94 31.49
C LEU A 553 -2.69 -22.35 32.35
N ARG A 554 -1.67 -23.16 32.70
CA ARG A 554 -0.48 -22.65 33.42
C ARG A 554 0.30 -21.64 32.57
N ILE A 555 0.37 -21.82 31.25
CA ILE A 555 1.04 -20.90 30.34
C ILE A 555 0.25 -19.61 30.23
N LEU A 556 -1.06 -19.66 29.97
CA LEU A 556 -1.91 -18.46 29.89
C LEU A 556 -1.93 -17.65 31.19
N ASN A 557 -1.83 -18.30 32.35
CA ASN A 557 -1.73 -17.59 33.63
C ASN A 557 -0.37 -16.91 33.86
N ARG A 558 0.69 -17.36 33.18
CA ARG A 558 2.05 -16.80 33.29
C ARG A 558 2.34 -15.78 32.20
N VAL A 559 1.82 -16.01 31.00
CA VAL A 559 1.99 -15.19 29.81
C VAL A 559 0.66 -14.49 29.58
N HIS A 560 0.55 -13.23 29.98
CA HIS A 560 -0.65 -12.45 29.76
C HIS A 560 -0.93 -12.35 28.25
N VAL A 561 -1.93 -13.09 27.77
CA VAL A 561 -2.39 -12.99 26.38
C VAL A 561 -3.40 -11.86 26.30
N ALA A 562 -3.02 -10.78 25.62
CA ALA A 562 -3.83 -9.58 25.52
C ALA A 562 -5.22 -9.91 24.96
N GLY A 563 -6.26 -9.40 25.63
CA GLY A 563 -7.66 -9.57 25.22
C GLY A 563 -8.28 -10.95 25.48
N ALA A 564 -7.51 -11.97 25.87
CA ALA A 564 -8.03 -13.28 26.25
C ALA A 564 -8.35 -13.32 27.75
N VAL A 565 -9.58 -13.70 28.09
CA VAL A 565 -10.06 -13.72 29.46
C VAL A 565 -10.45 -15.13 29.84
N ILE A 566 -9.86 -15.65 30.92
CA ILE A 566 -10.21 -16.96 31.47
C ILE A 566 -11.04 -16.74 32.74
N PRO A 567 -12.31 -17.20 32.77
CA PRO A 567 -13.14 -17.13 33.95
C PRO A 567 -12.50 -17.81 35.16
N GLU A 568 -12.74 -17.28 36.35
CA GLU A 568 -12.14 -17.82 37.57
C GLU A 568 -12.68 -19.22 37.90
N ASP A 569 -13.97 -19.48 37.67
CA ASP A 569 -14.57 -20.81 37.84
C ASP A 569 -13.92 -21.84 36.89
N LEU A 570 -13.61 -21.42 35.66
CA LEU A 570 -12.87 -22.26 34.71
C LEU A 570 -11.43 -22.51 35.21
N LYS A 571 -10.74 -21.49 35.72
CA LYS A 571 -9.42 -21.70 36.34
C LYS A 571 -9.49 -22.66 37.50
N ARG A 572 -10.42 -22.51 38.44
CA ARG A 572 -10.57 -23.40 39.62
C ARG A 572 -10.84 -24.84 39.21
N LYS A 573 -11.71 -25.05 38.22
CA LYS A 573 -12.03 -26.39 37.67
C LYS A 573 -10.80 -27.15 37.15
N PHE A 574 -9.81 -26.43 36.65
CA PHE A 574 -8.55 -27.00 36.18
C PHE A 574 -7.41 -26.94 37.24
N GLN A 575 -7.36 -25.91 38.08
CA GLN A 575 -6.36 -25.72 39.14
C GLN A 575 -6.50 -26.74 40.27
N GLY A 576 -7.72 -27.12 40.66
CA GLY A 576 -7.97 -28.17 41.65
C GLY A 576 -7.32 -29.52 41.30
N ARG A 577 -7.00 -29.73 40.01
CA ARG A 577 -6.36 -30.95 39.47
C ARG A 577 -4.90 -30.75 39.02
N LEU A 578 -4.38 -29.53 39.14
CA LEU A 578 -3.01 -29.17 38.78
C LEU A 578 -2.04 -29.24 39.96
N GLY A 579 -2.56 -29.33 41.20
CA GLY A 579 -1.78 -29.19 42.44
C GLY A 579 -1.72 -30.43 43.34
N SER A 580 -2.57 -31.43 43.17
CA SER A 580 -2.55 -32.62 44.02
C SER A 580 -2.03 -33.82 43.23
N LYS A 581 -1.07 -34.56 43.81
CA LYS A 581 -0.86 -35.98 43.47
C LYS A 581 -2.05 -36.83 43.96
N GLN A 582 -3.27 -36.30 43.99
CA GLN A 582 -4.48 -36.87 44.60
C GLN A 582 -5.70 -36.59 43.71
N ASP A 583 -5.72 -37.18 42.52
CA ASP A 583 -7.01 -37.61 41.96
C ASP A 583 -7.18 -39.07 42.38
N VAL A 584 -8.21 -39.32 43.20
CA VAL A 584 -8.53 -40.63 43.77
C VAL A 584 -9.80 -41.13 43.10
N LYS A 585 -9.67 -42.12 42.22
CA LYS A 585 -10.84 -42.83 41.67
C LYS A 585 -11.01 -44.13 42.47
N GLY A 586 -12.06 -44.20 43.30
CA GLY A 586 -12.35 -45.38 44.13
C GLY A 586 -11.26 -45.74 45.16
N GLY A 587 -10.57 -44.76 45.74
CA GLY A 587 -9.55 -44.98 46.78
C GLY A 587 -8.12 -45.22 46.27
N ARG A 588 -7.88 -45.29 44.95
CA ARG A 588 -6.54 -45.51 44.36
C ARG A 588 -5.97 -44.25 43.71
N ARG A 589 -4.65 -44.04 43.90
CA ARG A 589 -3.87 -42.95 43.30
C ARG A 589 -3.64 -43.21 41.81
N MET A 590 -4.00 -42.25 40.96
CA MET A 590 -3.77 -42.35 39.50
C MET A 590 -2.28 -42.25 39.16
N SER A 591 -1.85 -43.02 38.16
CA SER A 591 -0.54 -42.88 37.52
C SER A 591 -0.47 -41.65 36.62
N PHE A 592 0.74 -41.27 36.19
CA PHE A 592 0.94 -40.11 35.32
C PHE A 592 0.19 -40.22 33.98
N GLY A 593 0.19 -41.40 33.35
CA GLY A 593 -0.56 -41.65 32.12
C GLY A 593 -2.08 -41.58 32.33
N GLU A 594 -2.60 -42.18 33.40
CA GLU A 594 -4.03 -42.12 33.73
C GLU A 594 -4.51 -40.69 34.00
N LEU A 595 -3.67 -39.85 34.62
CA LEU A 595 -3.95 -38.44 34.84
C LEU A 595 -3.97 -37.65 33.52
N ALA A 596 -2.99 -37.86 32.65
CA ALA A 596 -2.94 -37.22 31.33
C ALA A 596 -4.17 -37.59 30.48
N ASP A 597 -4.55 -38.87 30.46
CA ASP A 597 -5.74 -39.35 29.77
C ASP A 597 -7.04 -38.76 30.36
N HIS A 598 -7.10 -38.62 31.70
CA HIS A 598 -8.25 -37.99 32.34
C HIS A 598 -8.37 -36.51 31.94
N GLN A 599 -7.27 -35.77 31.96
CA GLN A 599 -7.21 -34.37 31.55
C GLN A 599 -7.59 -34.19 30.07
N LYS A 600 -7.12 -35.09 29.20
CA LYS A 600 -7.50 -35.12 27.78
C LYS A 600 -8.99 -35.36 27.59
N ARG A 601 -9.58 -36.38 28.23
CA ARG A 601 -11.03 -36.65 28.16
C ARG A 601 -11.88 -35.46 28.62
N MET A 602 -11.42 -34.76 29.65
CA MET A 602 -12.10 -33.54 30.10
C MET A 602 -12.04 -32.40 29.10
N ALA A 603 -10.87 -32.17 28.49
CA ALA A 603 -10.72 -31.16 27.44
C ALA A 603 -11.61 -31.47 26.24
N VAL A 604 -11.67 -32.75 25.82
CA VAL A 604 -12.56 -33.27 24.78
C VAL A 604 -14.03 -33.01 25.12
N ARG A 605 -14.52 -33.51 26.27
CA ARG A 605 -15.93 -33.32 26.69
C ARG A 605 -16.31 -31.86 26.75
N ARG A 606 -15.45 -31.01 27.33
CA ARG A 606 -15.72 -29.57 27.46
C ARG A 606 -15.80 -28.88 26.10
N ALA A 607 -14.86 -29.18 25.19
CA ALA A 607 -14.88 -28.63 23.84
C ALA A 607 -16.13 -29.09 23.08
N ALA A 608 -16.53 -30.37 23.22
CA ALA A 608 -17.74 -30.92 22.60
C ALA A 608 -19.02 -30.27 23.16
N LEU A 609 -19.15 -30.12 24.49
CA LEU A 609 -20.29 -29.45 25.11
C LEU A 609 -20.43 -28.00 24.64
N LEU A 610 -19.33 -27.23 24.66
CA LEU A 610 -19.34 -25.85 24.16
C LEU A 610 -19.69 -25.81 22.67
N SER A 611 -19.14 -26.71 21.87
CA SER A 611 -19.45 -26.81 20.44
C SER A 611 -20.92 -27.14 20.20
N HIS A 612 -21.51 -28.04 20.98
CA HIS A 612 -22.92 -28.38 20.91
C HIS A 612 -23.81 -27.17 21.23
N ILE A 613 -23.51 -26.43 22.31
CA ILE A 613 -24.23 -25.21 22.67
C ILE A 613 -24.13 -24.16 21.55
N LEU A 614 -22.94 -23.96 20.99
CA LEU A 614 -22.72 -22.96 19.93
C LEU A 614 -23.44 -23.33 18.63
N LEU A 615 -23.34 -24.59 18.20
CA LEU A 615 -23.86 -25.05 16.91
C LEU A 615 -25.36 -25.29 16.96
N ASP A 616 -25.81 -26.12 17.89
CA ASP A 616 -27.20 -26.59 17.99
C ASP A 616 -28.09 -25.63 18.80
N GLY A 617 -27.52 -24.95 19.80
CA GLY A 617 -28.24 -23.97 20.61
C GLY A 617 -28.28 -22.57 20.01
N LEU A 618 -27.11 -21.97 19.80
CA LEU A 618 -26.99 -20.57 19.38
C LEU A 618 -26.96 -20.38 17.85
N GLY A 619 -26.96 -21.46 17.07
CA GLY A 619 -27.04 -21.41 15.61
C GLY A 619 -25.80 -20.81 14.94
N TYR A 620 -24.61 -21.06 15.48
CA TYR A 620 -23.34 -20.73 14.82
C TYR A 620 -23.07 -21.63 13.61
N LYS A 621 -22.34 -21.12 12.61
CA LYS A 621 -22.11 -21.85 11.35
C LYS A 621 -21.17 -23.05 11.51
N GLY A 622 -20.27 -22.95 12.47
CA GLY A 622 -19.15 -23.88 12.60
C GLY A 622 -18.36 -23.62 13.87
N ILE A 623 -17.24 -24.32 14.02
CA ILE A 623 -16.30 -24.10 15.12
C ILE A 623 -14.87 -24.02 14.56
N ASN A 624 -14.06 -23.16 15.18
CA ASN A 624 -12.62 -23.11 14.96
C ASN A 624 -11.91 -23.69 16.19
N LEU A 625 -11.40 -24.92 16.09
CA LEU A 625 -10.65 -25.57 17.16
C LEU A 625 -9.21 -25.09 17.21
N ALA A 626 -8.81 -24.58 18.36
CA ALA A 626 -7.46 -24.09 18.63
C ALA A 626 -6.80 -24.87 19.78
N GLY A 627 -5.46 -24.90 19.83
CA GLY A 627 -4.72 -25.56 20.91
C GLY A 627 -4.68 -27.08 20.86
N ILE A 628 -5.03 -27.67 19.71
CA ILE A 628 -4.98 -29.11 19.46
C ILE A 628 -3.55 -29.54 19.10
N SER A 629 -3.10 -30.66 19.66
CA SER A 629 -1.77 -31.23 19.40
C SER A 629 -1.74 -32.44 18.46
N SER A 630 -2.89 -33.05 18.16
CA SER A 630 -2.97 -34.18 17.23
C SER A 630 -4.33 -34.23 16.55
N LEU A 631 -4.40 -34.78 15.32
CA LEU A 631 -5.67 -34.88 14.62
C LEU A 631 -6.64 -35.82 15.36
N ASP A 632 -6.10 -36.78 16.11
CA ASP A 632 -6.90 -37.68 16.96
C ASP A 632 -7.59 -36.94 18.12
N ASP A 633 -7.00 -35.87 18.65
CA ASP A 633 -7.69 -35.02 19.63
C ASP A 633 -8.88 -34.29 18.97
N ALA A 634 -8.69 -33.78 17.74
CA ALA A 634 -9.76 -33.12 17.00
C ALA A 634 -10.89 -34.12 16.63
N ARG A 635 -10.53 -35.34 16.21
CA ARG A 635 -11.48 -36.44 15.99
C ARG A 635 -12.22 -36.81 17.26
N ALA A 636 -11.53 -36.93 18.40
CA ALA A 636 -12.18 -37.21 19.68
C ALA A 636 -13.20 -36.12 20.07
N VAL A 637 -12.90 -34.84 19.81
CA VAL A 637 -13.88 -33.75 20.00
C VAL A 637 -15.07 -33.91 19.06
N ARG A 638 -14.83 -34.29 17.80
CA ARG A 638 -15.88 -34.52 16.80
C ARG A 638 -16.77 -35.70 17.17
N ASP A 639 -16.20 -36.84 17.53
CA ASP A 639 -16.92 -38.05 17.94
C ASP A 639 -17.78 -37.78 19.19
N GLU A 640 -17.22 -37.06 20.16
CA GLU A 640 -17.95 -36.67 21.37
C GLU A 640 -19.09 -35.70 21.06
N LEU A 641 -18.88 -34.73 20.15
CA LEU A 641 -19.93 -33.83 19.68
C LEU A 641 -21.03 -34.59 18.93
N ASP A 642 -20.67 -35.52 18.04
CA ASP A 642 -21.65 -36.33 17.30
C ASP A 642 -22.43 -37.25 18.24
N SER A 643 -21.83 -37.70 19.36
CA SER A 643 -22.53 -38.45 20.42
C SER A 643 -23.59 -37.63 21.16
N LEU A 644 -23.48 -36.29 21.13
CA LEU A 644 -24.48 -35.37 21.65
C LEU A 644 -25.61 -35.08 20.63
N GLY A 645 -25.49 -35.57 19.39
CA GLY A 645 -26.47 -35.35 18.34
C GLY A 645 -27.88 -35.79 18.74
N GLY A 646 -28.85 -34.89 18.60
CA GLY A 646 -30.25 -35.13 18.99
C GLY A 646 -30.56 -34.92 20.47
N ARG A 647 -29.56 -34.62 21.31
CA ARG A 647 -29.75 -34.15 22.68
C ARG A 647 -30.25 -32.71 22.68
N ASP A 648 -31.09 -32.33 23.64
CA ASP A 648 -31.38 -30.91 23.87
C ASP A 648 -30.08 -30.21 24.33
N TRP A 649 -29.74 -29.11 23.67
CA TRP A 649 -28.54 -28.36 23.99
C TRP A 649 -28.60 -27.74 25.40
N HIS A 650 -29.80 -27.49 25.96
CA HIS A 650 -29.95 -27.03 27.34
C HIS A 650 -29.36 -28.02 28.34
N GLU A 651 -29.47 -29.33 28.09
CA GLU A 651 -28.84 -30.34 28.95
C GLU A 651 -27.30 -30.28 28.90
N SER A 652 -26.75 -29.86 27.76
CA SER A 652 -25.30 -29.65 27.61
C SER A 652 -24.85 -28.38 28.32
N TRP A 653 -25.70 -27.34 28.34
CA TRP A 653 -25.51 -26.15 29.15
C TRP A 653 -25.55 -26.48 30.65
N GLU A 654 -26.52 -27.28 31.09
CA GLU A 654 -26.63 -27.73 32.47
C GLU A 654 -25.45 -28.60 32.93
N GLU A 655 -24.77 -29.30 32.03
CA GLU A 655 -23.56 -30.06 32.33
C GLU A 655 -22.31 -29.17 32.43
N TYR A 656 -22.39 -27.95 31.89
CA TYR A 656 -21.33 -26.96 31.88
C TYR A 656 -21.23 -26.20 33.22
N ARG A 657 -21.04 -26.96 34.32
CA ARG A 657 -20.99 -26.47 35.71
C ARG A 657 -19.59 -26.12 36.19
N ASP A 658 -19.53 -25.47 37.35
CA ASP A 658 -18.29 -25.14 38.07
C ASP A 658 -17.44 -26.37 38.47
N ALA A 659 -16.37 -26.13 39.25
CA ALA A 659 -15.43 -27.18 39.64
C ALA A 659 -16.07 -28.31 40.45
N ASP A 660 -17.03 -27.97 41.31
CA ASP A 660 -17.67 -28.87 42.28
C ASP A 660 -18.99 -29.46 41.74
N GLY A 661 -19.42 -29.01 40.55
CA GLY A 661 -20.66 -29.44 39.89
C GLY A 661 -21.93 -28.98 40.61
N GLN A 662 -21.82 -28.03 41.55
CA GLN A 662 -22.92 -27.64 42.43
C GLN A 662 -23.77 -26.51 41.84
N ARG A 663 -23.14 -25.61 41.07
CA ARG A 663 -23.80 -24.44 40.48
C ARG A 663 -23.39 -24.24 39.01
N PRO A 664 -24.18 -23.51 38.22
CA PRO A 664 -23.78 -23.09 36.88
C PRO A 664 -22.43 -22.39 36.90
N MET A 665 -21.62 -22.58 35.87
CA MET A 665 -20.32 -21.93 35.78
C MET A 665 -20.49 -20.42 35.61
N ASP A 666 -19.84 -19.64 36.47
CA ASP A 666 -19.76 -18.19 36.30
C ASP A 666 -18.66 -17.85 35.30
N PHE A 667 -19.05 -17.31 34.14
CA PHE A 667 -18.14 -16.86 33.09
C PHE A 667 -17.68 -15.42 33.28
N SER A 668 -18.31 -14.70 34.20
CA SER A 668 -17.96 -13.31 34.47
C SER A 668 -16.54 -13.22 35.02
N PRO A 669 -15.65 -12.44 34.39
CA PRO A 669 -14.28 -12.34 34.86
C PRO A 669 -14.10 -11.34 36.00
N VAL A 670 -15.10 -10.48 36.22
CA VAL A 670 -15.12 -9.42 37.24
C VAL A 670 -16.54 -9.25 37.75
N GLU A 671 -16.71 -8.75 38.98
CA GLU A 671 -18.02 -8.60 39.63
C GLU A 671 -18.97 -7.66 38.86
N ASP A 672 -18.43 -6.57 38.29
CA ASP A 672 -19.19 -5.55 37.53
C ASP A 672 -19.07 -5.72 36.01
N ALA A 673 -19.06 -6.95 35.51
CA ALA A 673 -18.93 -7.21 34.09
C ALA A 673 -20.16 -6.70 33.31
N PHE A 674 -19.91 -5.88 32.28
CA PHE A 674 -20.98 -5.32 31.47
C PHE A 674 -21.45 -6.31 30.39
N TYR A 675 -22.76 -6.53 30.34
CA TYR A 675 -23.48 -7.19 29.26
C TYR A 675 -24.48 -6.22 28.62
N LEU A 676 -24.60 -6.28 27.30
CA LEU A 676 -25.46 -5.40 26.51
C LEU A 676 -26.93 -5.80 26.64
N LEU A 677 -27.20 -7.03 27.05
CA LEU A 677 -28.55 -7.57 27.27
C LEU A 677 -28.68 -8.04 28.72
N PRO A 678 -29.88 -8.02 29.30
CA PRO A 678 -30.10 -8.50 30.66
C PRO A 678 -29.96 -10.02 30.74
N HIS A 679 -29.47 -10.51 31.89
CA HIS A 679 -29.45 -11.94 32.19
C HIS A 679 -30.84 -12.46 32.55
N GLY A 680 -31.15 -13.66 32.08
CA GLY A 680 -32.27 -14.48 32.54
C GLY A 680 -31.87 -15.35 33.74
N ASP A 681 -32.86 -16.04 34.30
CA ASP A 681 -32.68 -16.92 35.47
C ASP A 681 -31.82 -18.16 35.17
N ASP A 682 -31.68 -18.53 33.89
CA ASP A 682 -30.91 -19.68 33.40
C ASP A 682 -29.43 -19.37 33.14
N GLY A 683 -29.00 -18.12 33.39
CA GLY A 683 -27.65 -17.63 33.17
C GLY A 683 -27.35 -17.20 31.73
N LEU A 684 -28.31 -17.36 30.81
CA LEU A 684 -28.24 -16.83 29.45
C LEU A 684 -28.82 -15.41 29.39
N LEU A 685 -28.74 -14.78 28.22
CA LEU A 685 -29.24 -13.43 27.99
C LEU A 685 -30.64 -13.45 27.40
N LEU A 686 -31.49 -12.53 27.87
CA LEU A 686 -32.83 -12.31 27.34
C LEU A 686 -32.76 -11.37 26.13
N ASP A 687 -33.51 -11.68 25.07
CA ASP A 687 -33.62 -10.83 23.87
C ASP A 687 -34.53 -9.61 24.13
N GLU A 688 -34.15 -8.77 25.10
CA GLU A 688 -34.89 -7.59 25.58
C GLU A 688 -34.19 -6.27 25.21
N ALA A 689 -34.66 -5.13 25.75
CA ALA A 689 -34.04 -3.84 25.48
C ALA A 689 -32.54 -3.83 25.84
N LEU A 690 -31.73 -3.19 24.99
CA LEU A 690 -30.29 -3.07 25.24
C LEU A 690 -30.04 -2.24 26.51
N LEU A 691 -29.08 -2.67 27.31
CA LEU A 691 -28.66 -2.01 28.53
C LEU A 691 -27.62 -0.93 28.25
N LYS A 692 -27.44 -0.04 29.22
CA LYS A 692 -26.32 0.91 29.27
C LYS A 692 -25.62 0.85 30.63
N ALA A 693 -24.32 1.10 30.65
CA ALA A 693 -23.56 1.19 31.88
C ALA A 693 -23.78 2.55 32.57
N ASP A 694 -23.24 2.72 33.78
CA ASP A 694 -23.07 4.06 34.36
C ASP A 694 -22.00 4.82 33.56
N ARG A 695 -22.43 5.92 32.91
CA ARG A 695 -21.59 6.79 32.08
C ARG A 695 -21.18 8.08 32.81
N SER A 696 -21.45 8.20 34.11
CA SER A 696 -21.12 9.40 34.91
C SER A 696 -19.64 9.78 34.86
N GLY A 697 -18.75 8.80 34.73
CA GLY A 697 -17.31 8.99 34.58
C GLY A 697 -16.81 9.19 33.15
N TYR A 698 -17.68 9.15 32.14
CA TYR A 698 -17.24 9.29 30.74
C TYR A 698 -16.93 10.75 30.43
N THR A 699 -15.82 10.99 29.73
CA THR A 699 -15.45 12.34 29.29
C THR A 699 -16.14 12.61 27.95
N PRO A 700 -17.12 13.52 27.87
CA PRO A 700 -17.83 13.80 26.63
C PRO A 700 -16.92 14.46 25.59
N VAL A 701 -17.34 14.40 24.33
CA VAL A 701 -16.71 15.16 23.24
C VAL A 701 -16.62 16.65 23.63
N ASP A 702 -15.46 17.27 23.42
CA ASP A 702 -15.27 18.70 23.71
C ASP A 702 -16.14 19.56 22.77
N ALA A 703 -17.31 19.95 23.28
CA ALA A 703 -18.27 20.77 22.55
C ALA A 703 -17.72 22.16 22.16
N ARG A 704 -16.73 22.69 22.90
CA ARG A 704 -16.07 23.96 22.52
C ARG A 704 -15.17 23.73 21.32
N MET A 705 -14.39 22.65 21.34
CA MET A 705 -13.53 22.26 20.21
C MET A 705 -14.38 21.96 18.96
N GLN A 706 -15.47 21.21 19.11
CA GLN A 706 -16.40 20.92 18.01
C GLN A 706 -17.01 22.19 17.42
N LYS A 707 -17.51 23.10 18.26
CA LYS A 707 -18.04 24.39 17.80
C LYS A 707 -16.96 25.23 17.11
N LEU A 708 -15.75 25.27 17.67
CA LEU A 708 -14.63 26.00 17.08
C LEU A 708 -14.26 25.43 15.72
N HIS A 709 -14.06 24.11 15.63
CA HIS A 709 -13.77 23.41 14.38
C HIS A 709 -14.82 23.69 13.33
N SER A 710 -16.11 23.55 13.68
CA SER A 710 -17.22 23.83 12.75
C SER A 710 -17.16 25.24 12.18
N ARG A 711 -16.81 26.26 12.99
CA ARG A 711 -16.74 27.66 12.54
C ARG A 711 -15.62 27.91 11.54
N TYR A 712 -14.52 27.17 11.64
CA TYR A 712 -13.35 27.31 10.76
C TYR A 712 -13.47 26.44 9.50
N PHE A 713 -14.04 25.23 9.58
CA PHE A 713 -14.00 24.28 8.47
C PHE A 713 -15.30 24.17 7.65
N GLU A 714 -16.47 24.54 8.20
CA GLU A 714 -17.70 24.53 7.39
C GLU A 714 -17.77 25.75 6.45
N PRO A 715 -18.08 25.56 5.14
CA PRO A 715 -18.03 26.63 4.14
C PRO A 715 -18.87 27.88 4.47
N ASP A 716 -20.00 27.70 5.15
CA ASP A 716 -20.98 28.77 5.40
C ASP A 716 -20.79 29.51 6.74
N LYS A 717 -19.72 29.19 7.50
CA LYS A 717 -19.48 29.78 8.82
C LYS A 717 -18.40 30.87 8.80
N GLY A 718 -18.57 31.88 9.65
CA GLY A 718 -17.85 33.16 9.56
C GLY A 718 -16.33 33.14 9.75
N LEU A 719 -15.72 32.05 10.25
CA LEU A 719 -14.25 31.94 10.35
C LEU A 719 -13.62 31.12 9.21
N ASN A 720 -14.43 30.52 8.33
CA ASN A 720 -13.94 29.76 7.19
C ASN A 720 -13.18 30.63 6.18
N GLY A 721 -13.66 31.83 5.90
CA GLY A 721 -12.95 32.79 5.05
C GLY A 721 -11.58 33.17 5.62
N LEU A 722 -11.48 33.32 6.95
CA LEU A 722 -10.21 33.57 7.63
C LEU A 722 -9.29 32.34 7.54
N LEU A 723 -9.80 31.13 7.75
CA LEU A 723 -9.00 29.90 7.59
C LEU A 723 -8.44 29.80 6.18
N ARG A 724 -9.31 29.90 5.18
CA ARG A 724 -8.96 29.88 3.75
C ARG A 724 -7.96 30.97 3.41
N TRP A 725 -8.07 32.15 4.02
CA TRP A 725 -7.05 33.19 3.87
C TRP A 725 -5.72 32.80 4.52
N MET A 726 -5.72 32.26 5.74
CA MET A 726 -4.49 31.84 6.45
C MET A 726 -3.74 30.74 5.70
N VAL A 727 -4.47 29.76 5.15
CA VAL A 727 -3.90 28.57 4.49
C VAL A 727 -3.86 28.65 2.96
N GLY A 728 -4.60 29.58 2.36
CA GLY A 728 -4.75 29.75 0.90
C GLY A 728 -3.67 30.62 0.29
N GLY A 729 -2.42 30.39 0.67
CA GLY A 729 -1.24 31.01 0.08
C GLY A 729 -0.37 29.99 -0.64
N ASP A 730 0.65 30.52 -1.29
CA ASP A 730 1.83 29.81 -1.74
C ASP A 730 2.45 28.95 -0.60
N GLU A 731 2.94 27.74 -0.92
CA GLU A 731 3.54 26.77 0.02
C GLU A 731 4.74 27.30 0.81
N GLU A 732 5.51 28.19 0.20
CA GLU A 732 6.65 28.87 0.81
C GLU A 732 6.31 30.21 1.44
N GLY A 733 5.09 30.70 1.16
CA GLY A 733 4.56 31.94 1.70
C GLY A 733 4.66 32.01 3.22
N PHE A 734 5.24 33.11 3.72
CA PHE A 734 5.38 33.37 5.16
C PHE A 734 4.06 33.15 5.93
N ARG A 735 2.92 33.51 5.33
CA ARG A 735 1.59 33.32 5.92
C ARG A 735 1.26 31.86 6.19
N LEU A 736 1.46 30.97 5.21
CA LEU A 736 1.19 29.54 5.39
C LEU A 736 2.20 28.93 6.36
N ARG A 737 3.50 29.27 6.27
CA ARG A 737 4.52 28.81 7.22
C ARG A 737 4.18 29.22 8.65
N ALA A 738 3.77 30.47 8.86
CA ALA A 738 3.33 30.96 10.17
C ALA A 738 2.07 30.23 10.66
N ALA A 739 1.08 30.01 9.78
CA ALA A 739 -0.12 29.25 10.11
C ALA A 739 0.19 27.78 10.46
N THR A 740 1.12 27.15 9.73
CA THR A 740 1.56 25.77 9.94
C THR A 740 2.33 25.62 11.26
N LEU A 741 3.23 26.56 11.57
CA LEU A 741 3.94 26.58 12.86
C LEU A 741 2.95 26.81 14.02
N PHE A 742 1.96 27.68 13.83
CA PHE A 742 0.91 27.89 14.82
C PHE A 742 0.04 26.64 15.01
N GLU A 743 -0.36 26.00 13.92
CA GLU A 743 -1.06 24.71 13.93
C GLU A 743 -0.25 23.66 14.70
N GLN A 744 1.03 23.49 14.35
CA GLN A 744 1.91 22.52 14.98
C GLN A 744 2.06 22.80 16.48
N ALA A 745 2.38 24.04 16.86
CA ALA A 745 2.54 24.40 18.27
C ALA A 745 1.25 24.11 19.08
N MET A 746 0.10 24.48 18.53
CA MET A 746 -1.20 24.27 19.19
C MET A 746 -1.59 22.79 19.26
N LYS A 747 -1.42 22.04 18.17
CA LYS A 747 -1.80 20.62 18.10
C LYS A 747 -0.81 19.71 18.83
N THR A 748 0.49 19.96 18.76
CA THR A 748 1.48 19.17 19.52
C THR A 748 1.30 19.37 21.02
N SER A 749 1.10 20.61 21.49
CA SER A 749 0.87 20.87 22.91
C SER A 749 -0.42 20.25 23.46
N LYS A 750 -1.52 20.30 22.69
CA LYS A 750 -2.84 19.82 23.17
C LYS A 750 -3.13 18.36 22.87
N LEU A 751 -2.63 17.84 21.75
CA LEU A 751 -3.01 16.53 21.20
C LEU A 751 -1.82 15.60 20.97
N GLY A 752 -0.59 16.02 21.25
CA GLY A 752 0.60 15.23 20.91
C GLY A 752 0.73 14.97 19.40
N CYS A 753 0.33 15.93 18.58
CA CYS A 753 0.36 15.81 17.12
C CYS A 753 1.77 15.57 16.57
N GLU A 754 1.89 14.57 15.70
CA GLU A 754 3.10 14.20 14.95
C GLU A 754 3.16 14.85 13.55
N MET A 755 2.23 15.76 13.24
CA MET A 755 2.09 16.41 11.93
C MET A 755 1.94 15.43 10.77
N CYS A 756 1.01 14.48 10.87
CA CYS A 756 0.74 13.51 9.79
C CYS A 756 0.13 14.12 8.51
N GLY A 757 -0.30 15.40 8.54
CA GLY A 757 -0.96 16.08 7.42
C GLY A 757 -2.39 15.63 7.10
N ASP A 758 -2.76 14.42 7.50
CA ASP A 758 -4.10 13.82 7.30
C ASP A 758 -4.85 13.73 8.64
N CYS A 759 -5.47 14.84 9.05
CA CYS A 759 -5.99 15.02 10.41
C CYS A 759 -7.40 14.44 10.61
N ARG A 760 -7.51 13.30 11.31
CA ARG A 760 -8.77 12.57 11.56
C ARG A 760 -9.50 12.89 12.86
N ILE A 761 -9.15 13.99 13.54
CA ILE A 761 -9.70 14.26 14.88
C ILE A 761 -11.19 14.57 14.86
N SER A 762 -11.70 15.26 13.83
CA SER A 762 -13.13 15.57 13.67
C SER A 762 -13.98 14.30 13.68
N ASP A 763 -13.49 13.25 13.05
CA ASP A 763 -14.18 11.97 12.92
C ASP A 763 -14.01 11.08 14.15
N LEU A 764 -12.95 11.31 14.94
CA LEU A 764 -12.54 10.46 16.06
C LEU A 764 -12.70 11.17 17.42
N ALA A 765 -13.86 11.81 17.61
CA ALA A 765 -14.24 12.47 18.87
C ALA A 765 -13.23 13.54 19.35
N TYR A 766 -12.56 14.22 18.42
CA TYR A 766 -11.50 15.20 18.65
C TYR A 766 -10.26 14.63 19.36
N LEU A 767 -10.03 13.31 19.27
CA LEU A 767 -8.86 12.63 19.82
C LEU A 767 -7.90 12.21 18.69
N CYS A 768 -6.63 12.58 18.80
CA CYS A 768 -5.60 12.22 17.83
C CYS A 768 -5.31 10.71 17.83
N PRO A 769 -5.38 10.01 16.68
CA PRO A 769 -5.09 8.58 16.61
C PRO A 769 -3.59 8.25 16.55
N GLU A 770 -2.70 9.24 16.39
CA GLU A 770 -1.25 9.01 16.28
C GLU A 770 -0.62 8.45 17.56
N PRO A 771 0.42 7.61 17.47
CA PRO A 771 0.95 6.85 18.60
C PRO A 771 1.37 7.68 19.82
N THR A 772 1.85 8.90 19.63
CA THR A 772 2.28 9.78 20.72
C THR A 772 1.20 9.95 21.80
N ALA A 773 -0.05 10.19 21.39
CA ALA A 773 -1.18 10.44 22.31
C ALA A 773 -2.39 9.50 22.09
N GLY A 774 -2.33 8.68 21.04
CA GLY A 774 -3.43 7.88 20.51
C GLY A 774 -3.17 6.38 20.55
N CYS A 775 -3.45 5.71 19.43
CA CYS A 775 -3.32 4.26 19.33
C CYS A 775 -1.89 3.87 18.96
N ALA A 776 -1.23 3.06 19.79
CA ALA A 776 0.10 2.52 19.48
C ALA A 776 0.13 1.74 18.15
N LYS A 777 -1.00 1.13 17.77
CA LYS A 777 -1.19 0.40 16.50
C LYS A 777 -1.79 1.26 15.37
N ARG A 778 -1.89 2.59 15.53
CA ARG A 778 -2.38 3.53 14.49
C ARG A 778 -3.77 3.21 13.90
N LEU A 779 -4.63 2.51 14.63
CA LEU A 779 -5.91 1.99 14.11
C LEU A 779 -6.94 3.10 13.92
N LEU A 780 -7.62 3.13 12.77
CA LEU A 780 -8.59 4.17 12.40
C LEU A 780 -10.04 3.69 12.40
N ASN A 781 -10.28 2.39 12.28
CA ASN A 781 -11.62 1.81 12.20
C ASN A 781 -12.01 0.93 13.38
N GLY A 782 -11.52 1.24 14.58
CA GLY A 782 -11.94 0.58 15.82
C GLY A 782 -10.84 -0.22 16.53
N PRO A 783 -11.13 -0.69 17.76
CA PRO A 783 -10.15 -1.31 18.67
C PRO A 783 -9.55 -2.63 18.16
N CYS A 784 -8.32 -2.97 18.55
CA CYS A 784 -7.66 -4.25 18.23
C CYS A 784 -8.12 -5.44 19.07
N ALA A 785 -9.06 -5.25 20.00
CA ALA A 785 -9.46 -6.19 21.04
C ALA A 785 -8.40 -6.48 22.11
N GLY A 786 -7.30 -5.74 22.11
CA GLY A 786 -6.23 -5.86 23.10
C GLY A 786 -6.51 -5.26 24.47
N ALA A 787 -7.58 -4.49 24.62
CA ALA A 787 -7.88 -3.84 25.89
C ALA A 787 -8.07 -4.87 27.00
N ASP A 788 -7.44 -4.61 28.15
CA ASP A 788 -7.57 -5.44 29.35
C ASP A 788 -8.96 -5.26 30.01
N LEU A 789 -9.22 -6.00 31.09
CA LEU A 789 -10.50 -5.94 31.82
C LEU A 789 -10.81 -4.56 32.42
N ASN A 790 -9.77 -3.78 32.70
CA ASN A 790 -9.87 -2.41 33.20
C ASN A 790 -9.91 -1.39 32.06
N GLY A 791 -9.85 -1.83 30.80
CA GLY A 791 -9.83 -0.95 29.64
C GLY A 791 -8.46 -0.34 29.33
N GLY A 792 -7.39 -0.80 29.98
CA GLY A 792 -6.01 -0.41 29.66
C GLY A 792 -5.57 -0.84 28.28
N CYS A 793 -4.62 -0.13 27.68
CA CYS A 793 -4.01 -0.50 26.40
C CYS A 793 -3.02 -1.67 26.58
N GLU A 794 -3.05 -2.70 25.73
CA GLU A 794 -2.07 -3.81 25.81
C GLU A 794 -0.62 -3.39 25.62
N VAL A 795 -0.36 -2.33 24.84
CA VAL A 795 1.00 -1.86 24.52
C VAL A 795 1.50 -0.89 25.58
N HIS A 796 0.59 -0.09 26.13
CA HIS A 796 0.86 0.94 27.13
C HIS A 796 -0.10 0.74 28.31
N PRO A 797 0.16 -0.25 29.20
CA PRO A 797 -0.74 -0.62 30.28
C PRO A 797 -1.05 0.54 31.25
N GLU A 798 -0.19 1.56 31.30
CA GLU A 798 -0.38 2.76 32.10
C GLU A 798 -1.45 3.72 31.54
N ARG A 799 -1.96 3.47 30.31
CA ARG A 799 -2.90 4.35 29.61
C ARG A 799 -4.23 3.65 29.34
N ARG A 800 -5.33 4.40 29.45
CA ARG A 800 -6.64 3.98 28.91
C ARG A 800 -6.52 3.74 27.40
N CYS A 801 -7.12 2.65 26.90
CA CYS A 801 -7.18 2.37 25.47
C CYS A 801 -7.73 3.57 24.69
N TYR A 802 -7.02 4.00 23.64
CA TYR A 802 -7.44 5.11 22.79
C TYR A 802 -8.88 4.96 22.28
N TRP A 803 -9.20 3.78 21.73
CA TRP A 803 -10.55 3.49 21.22
C TRP A 803 -11.60 3.42 22.31
N GLY A 804 -11.23 2.99 23.52
CA GLY A 804 -12.09 3.09 24.70
C GLY A 804 -12.52 4.54 24.94
N ARG A 805 -11.56 5.48 24.96
CA ARG A 805 -11.86 6.91 25.14
C ARG A 805 -12.72 7.50 24.00
N VAL A 806 -12.43 7.13 22.75
CA VAL A 806 -13.20 7.60 21.58
C VAL A 806 -14.67 7.18 21.69
N ILE A 807 -14.92 5.93 22.07
CA ILE A 807 -16.29 5.41 22.23
C ILE A 807 -16.96 5.99 23.48
N GLU A 808 -16.25 6.09 24.62
CA GLU A 808 -16.76 6.73 25.84
C GLU A 808 -17.24 8.17 25.56
N ALA A 809 -16.45 8.94 24.80
CA ALA A 809 -16.79 10.31 24.45
C ALA A 809 -18.10 10.42 23.66
N GLN A 810 -18.32 9.51 22.71
CA GLN A 810 -19.54 9.49 21.91
C GLN A 810 -20.75 8.94 22.70
N LEU A 811 -20.55 7.89 23.49
CA LEU A 811 -21.58 7.34 24.39
C LEU A 811 -22.06 8.38 25.41
N ALA A 812 -21.16 9.24 25.90
CA ALA A 812 -21.51 10.34 26.80
C ALA A 812 -22.39 11.41 26.13
N THR A 813 -22.29 11.57 24.81
CA THR A 813 -23.16 12.48 24.02
C THR A 813 -24.42 11.81 23.47
N GLY A 814 -24.50 10.47 23.52
CA GLY A 814 -25.61 9.69 22.99
C GLY A 814 -25.66 9.62 21.45
N ASP A 815 -24.55 9.87 20.77
CA ASP A 815 -24.46 9.84 19.29
C ASP A 815 -23.20 9.10 18.82
N LEU A 816 -23.38 7.91 18.25
CA LEU A 816 -22.31 7.10 17.67
C LEU A 816 -22.19 7.26 16.15
N SER A 817 -23.04 8.06 15.51
CA SER A 817 -23.13 8.17 14.05
C SER A 817 -21.83 8.66 13.41
N ALA A 818 -21.12 9.58 14.06
CA ALA A 818 -19.83 10.10 13.59
C ALA A 818 -18.74 9.02 13.47
N LEU A 819 -18.86 7.91 14.22
CA LEU A 819 -17.90 6.81 14.16
C LEU A 819 -18.28 5.74 13.14
N GLN A 820 -19.43 5.83 12.45
CA GLN A 820 -19.89 4.79 11.51
C GLN A 820 -19.16 4.79 10.16
N PRO A 821 -18.82 5.93 9.53
CA PRO A 821 -18.06 5.96 8.28
C PRO A 821 -16.73 5.20 8.37
N LEU A 822 -16.31 4.58 7.26
CA LEU A 822 -15.00 3.94 7.18
C LEU A 822 -13.92 4.96 6.90
N GLN A 823 -12.89 4.92 7.73
CA GLN A 823 -11.69 5.73 7.57
C GLN A 823 -10.77 5.05 6.55
N PRO A 824 -10.40 5.74 5.44
CA PRO A 824 -9.37 5.25 4.53
C PRO A 824 -8.02 5.14 5.24
N PRO A 825 -7.06 4.38 4.67
CA PRO A 825 -5.68 4.43 5.13
C PRO A 825 -5.13 5.87 5.01
N LYS A 826 -4.25 6.26 5.94
CA LYS A 826 -3.60 7.57 5.87
C LYS A 826 -2.82 7.75 4.58
N ASP A 827 -2.84 8.97 4.07
CA ASP A 827 -1.93 9.39 3.01
C ASP A 827 -0.62 9.90 3.62
N PHE A 828 0.41 9.05 3.58
CA PHE A 828 1.74 9.40 4.07
C PHE A 828 2.47 10.42 3.18
N SER A 829 1.98 10.71 1.97
CA SER A 829 2.53 11.80 1.16
C SER A 829 2.25 13.18 1.78
N LEU A 830 1.24 13.29 2.62
CA LEU A 830 0.89 14.51 3.36
C LEU A 830 1.70 14.68 4.65
N ALA A 831 2.55 13.72 5.02
CA ALA A 831 3.32 13.82 6.27
C ALA A 831 4.13 15.12 6.32
N HIS A 832 4.15 15.75 7.50
CA HIS A 832 4.78 17.03 7.82
C HIS A 832 4.19 18.27 7.11
N THR A 833 3.07 18.14 6.41
CA THR A 833 2.32 19.26 5.84
C THR A 833 1.23 19.78 6.78
N SER A 834 0.69 20.98 6.50
CA SER A 834 -0.42 21.56 7.26
C SER A 834 -1.72 20.82 6.98
N SER A 835 -2.27 20.16 8.01
CA SER A 835 -3.56 19.48 7.85
C SER A 835 -4.73 20.46 7.73
N TRP A 836 -4.60 21.70 8.20
CA TRP A 836 -5.60 22.74 7.92
C TRP A 836 -5.69 23.08 6.44
N ARG A 837 -4.52 23.17 5.77
CA ARG A 837 -4.46 23.41 4.33
C ARG A 837 -5.03 22.23 3.55
N ASN A 838 -4.61 21.02 3.90
CA ASN A 838 -5.04 19.80 3.20
C ASN A 838 -6.56 19.59 3.29
N GLU A 839 -7.15 19.86 4.46
CA GLU A 839 -8.61 19.82 4.64
C GLU A 839 -9.32 20.86 3.76
N VAL A 840 -8.81 22.10 3.73
CA VAL A 840 -9.38 23.19 2.91
C VAL A 840 -9.26 22.91 1.42
N GLN A 841 -8.17 22.28 0.98
CA GLN A 841 -7.92 21.93 -0.42
C GLN A 841 -8.61 20.62 -0.85
N GLY A 842 -9.19 19.86 0.08
CA GLY A 842 -9.75 18.55 -0.21
C GLY A 842 -8.69 17.51 -0.58
N SER A 843 -7.46 17.66 -0.09
CA SER A 843 -6.35 16.72 -0.34
C SER A 843 -6.39 15.49 0.56
N CYS A 844 -7.07 15.57 1.71
CA CYS A 844 -7.26 14.44 2.59
C CYS A 844 -8.23 13.41 1.97
N PRO A 845 -7.93 12.10 2.02
CA PRO A 845 -8.85 11.07 1.54
C PRO A 845 -10.20 11.13 2.27
N GLU A 846 -11.30 11.16 1.51
CA GLU A 846 -12.66 11.17 2.04
C GLU A 846 -13.00 9.86 2.76
N VAL A 847 -13.87 9.96 3.76
CA VAL A 847 -14.40 8.79 4.47
C VAL A 847 -15.44 8.08 3.61
N PHE A 848 -15.51 6.76 3.69
CA PHE A 848 -16.51 5.99 2.95
C PHE A 848 -17.78 5.85 3.79
N ASP A 849 -18.90 6.36 3.28
CA ASP A 849 -20.22 6.04 3.81
C ASP A 849 -20.59 4.62 3.39
N VAL A 850 -20.74 3.74 4.38
CA VAL A 850 -21.09 2.33 4.18
C VAL A 850 -22.46 1.99 4.77
N GLY A 851 -23.30 3.01 4.94
CA GLY A 851 -24.62 2.92 5.55
C GLY A 851 -24.60 3.27 7.02
N ARG A 852 -25.72 3.00 7.71
CA ARG A 852 -25.87 3.28 9.14
C ARG A 852 -26.20 2.02 9.91
N LEU A 853 -25.63 1.92 11.10
CA LEU A 853 -26.02 0.87 12.05
C LEU A 853 -27.47 1.11 12.49
N PRO A 854 -28.35 0.10 12.46
CA PRO A 854 -29.72 0.26 12.95
C PRO A 854 -29.77 0.72 14.41
N ASP A 855 -30.70 1.60 14.76
CA ASP A 855 -30.90 2.08 16.13
C ASP A 855 -31.19 0.94 17.11
N THR A 856 -31.78 -0.16 16.63
CA THR A 856 -32.02 -1.40 17.40
C THR A 856 -30.75 -2.08 17.89
N ALA A 857 -29.60 -1.80 17.27
CA ALA A 857 -28.28 -2.35 17.62
C ALA A 857 -27.43 -1.37 18.44
N LEU A 858 -27.94 -0.17 18.74
CA LEU A 858 -27.25 0.85 19.51
C LEU A 858 -27.78 0.87 20.96
N PRO A 859 -26.90 1.00 21.97
CA PRO A 859 -27.34 1.13 23.34
C PRO A 859 -28.17 2.42 23.51
N PRO A 860 -29.07 2.47 24.51
CA PRO A 860 -29.88 3.65 24.76
C PRO A 860 -29.01 4.88 25.08
N LYS A 861 -29.56 6.05 24.75
CA LYS A 861 -28.94 7.36 25.01
C LYS A 861 -28.72 7.62 26.50
#